data_AF-A0A9P7K902-F1
#
_entry.id   AF-A0A9P7K902-F1
#
_cell.length_a   1.000
_cell.length_b   1.000
_cell.length_c   1.000
_cell.angle_alpha   90.00
_cell.angle_beta   90.00
_cell.angle_gamma   90.00
#
_symmetry.space_group_name_H-M   'P 1'
#
loop_
_entity.id
_entity.type
_entity.pdbx_description
1 polymer ?
#
loop_
_entity_poly.entity_id
_entity_poly.type
_entity_poly.pdbx_seq_one_letter_code
_entity_poly.pdbx_strand_id
1 'polypeptide(L)'
;MKTWIRCCVAFAATLVLLVADKTLVNMGQAAFFAAIVCVMLPPAMALSLFLLATTTLLLGMVTGWAWGNAAMAAALAVRDQARLAAQRQEAQASLVQGIPPALQFRKFAFEGRFLDPRSSAVYGAFFFVGTFALGTLQAFIPKLALFSIFGTIVLDIICTYGPSFSTTQYTLAKTFIIPTSYYVAIAIATLVLIFPESLNRVWLTSFQTNFLDPIEQMISYQNQALESNPSDAGNWDELTDLGYAARRKLVAGTQDLLGQIGTIDLEVSVGRLGPADLKRINAEIKSLMFRAAGIHAFLIFVNNSNAQQTGANTSSLASTWDRYSALQRAIRDRESRHGHDFDKLIPLLATSSAPLRTSCDSAHLAIKDWVHDCNSNRWANFFRRYDKEDGERRHQVLVQRLADLQAALAEWRDKGRLALIEPFEKYFDHETGLKLKTGEGLKEQRMEMFAARSLYICFVFSYALDAFAERLVKFLAIAVDLDGRRPRPRIWAPSGFGKLGRKIMSRRNVDRQVTPLAIGTSNDPTSFDERAGDDLDSDGYDSEGEQKGKGEEIPKENFSARKNPDALPPTTAFGRFFRILGNIFRFFKSPEGIFGLRHAVVSLALWIPSVCSSTAWFYYGNRGLWALIMAQTGLAVYAGDQIAGFFVRITGTIFGLLIGMAVWYIGAGNGDGNHYGVVVATTAFTAPFILGRLAAPPQQMMLWVMTSLTIVFIIGYSWIDRHWPVLVSAGVGVQLGWKRALLVIIGFTAGFIVMLFPRPTSSRTLVRQTLAATTGELGHILAVEVEALLAEEARARAGHHEKVAFVGEESDQKASLKEQRVRKIAQKVLVLSTRLQELTPSLTTARFEPQFQGKWPHAKYAALYSTQTKLLSALMLFTGAFTQLDTKWCSILVHQVHSSKSFSCEASNLQLAFPIPKTPFLNPNLLSDIFSNISILSYALAGAHPLPPSLPRLRDRVVYHDGLAPATRRRGDESSSDVEFDSNAELDFVADKVDGTSIGFEEISLGILK
;
A
#
# COMPACT_ATOMS: atom_id res chain seq x y z
N MET A 1 -16.84 18.27 5.97
CA MET A 1 -18.17 18.92 6.07
C MET A 1 -18.90 19.05 4.73
N LYS A 2 -18.36 19.75 3.70
CA LYS A 2 -19.05 19.93 2.39
C LYS A 2 -19.54 18.59 1.77
N THR A 3 -18.64 17.61 1.71
CA THR A 3 -18.91 16.25 1.23
C THR A 3 -19.98 15.54 2.06
N TRP A 4 -19.97 15.72 3.38
CA TRP A 4 -20.95 15.13 4.29
C TRP A 4 -22.35 15.70 4.07
N ILE A 5 -22.49 17.03 3.98
CA ILE A 5 -23.77 17.69 3.68
C ILE A 5 -24.34 17.17 2.36
N ARG A 6 -23.51 17.10 1.31
CA ARG A 6 -23.91 16.55 0.00
C ARG A 6 -24.44 15.12 0.12
N CYS A 7 -23.77 14.26 0.88
CA CYS A 7 -24.21 12.88 1.11
C CYS A 7 -25.55 12.83 1.88
N CYS A 8 -25.72 13.67 2.91
CA CYS A 8 -26.97 13.75 3.67
C CYS A 8 -28.14 14.24 2.80
N VAL A 9 -27.91 15.22 1.92
CA VAL A 9 -28.94 15.70 0.98
C VAL A 9 -29.32 14.62 -0.02
N ALA A 10 -28.35 13.90 -0.59
CA ALA A 10 -28.62 12.77 -1.48
C ALA A 10 -29.41 11.66 -0.78
N PHE A 11 -29.06 11.35 0.47
CA PHE A 11 -29.79 10.39 1.29
C PHE A 11 -31.22 10.83 1.58
N ALA A 12 -31.42 12.08 2.02
CA ALA A 12 -32.74 12.65 2.26
C ALA A 12 -33.61 12.59 0.99
N ALA A 13 -33.05 12.95 -0.18
CA ALA A 13 -33.75 12.87 -1.45
C ALA A 13 -34.20 11.44 -1.80
N THR A 14 -33.37 10.42 -1.53
CA THR A 14 -33.79 9.02 -1.73
C THR A 14 -34.93 8.60 -0.79
N LEU A 15 -34.96 9.12 0.44
CA LEU A 15 -36.05 8.84 1.38
C LEU A 15 -37.35 9.54 1.00
N VAL A 16 -37.28 10.75 0.44
CA VAL A 16 -38.47 11.43 -0.10
C VAL A 16 -39.11 10.60 -1.23
N LEU A 17 -38.30 10.02 -2.13
CA LEU A 17 -38.81 9.13 -3.18
C LEU A 17 -39.40 7.83 -2.64
N LEU A 18 -38.89 7.30 -1.53
CA LEU A 18 -39.44 6.13 -0.86
C LEU A 18 -40.84 6.41 -0.29
N VAL A 19 -41.02 7.61 0.25
CA VAL A 19 -42.23 8.00 0.98
C VAL A 19 -43.34 8.51 0.04
N ALA A 20 -43.01 9.05 -1.13
CA ALA A 20 -44.01 9.50 -2.09
C ALA A 20 -44.68 8.32 -2.85
N ASP A 21 -46.02 8.28 -2.85
CA ASP A 21 -46.80 7.15 -3.40
C ASP A 21 -46.48 6.83 -4.86
N LYS A 22 -46.45 7.85 -5.74
CA LYS A 22 -46.21 7.65 -7.17
C LYS A 22 -44.85 6.99 -7.43
N THR A 23 -43.83 7.42 -6.69
CA THR A 23 -42.46 6.90 -6.85
C THR A 23 -42.31 5.56 -6.15
N LEU A 24 -42.94 5.36 -4.99
CA LEU A 24 -43.03 4.07 -4.30
C LEU A 24 -43.65 3.00 -5.19
N VAL A 25 -44.74 3.32 -5.90
CA VAL A 25 -45.41 2.38 -6.81
C VAL A 25 -44.53 2.00 -8.00
N ASN A 26 -43.80 2.96 -8.56
CA ASN A 26 -42.88 2.72 -9.67
C ASN A 26 -41.65 1.91 -9.26
N MET A 27 -41.11 2.18 -8.07
CA MET A 27 -39.94 1.47 -7.53
C MET A 27 -40.29 0.08 -7.00
N GLY A 28 -41.53 -0.12 -6.56
CA GLY A 28 -42.09 -1.40 -6.10
C GLY A 28 -41.57 -1.84 -4.72
N GLN A 29 -41.68 -3.14 -4.45
CA GLN A 29 -41.43 -3.77 -3.14
C GLN A 29 -40.00 -3.62 -2.57
N ALA A 30 -39.05 -3.07 -3.32
CA ALA A 30 -37.67 -2.84 -2.88
C ALA A 30 -37.26 -1.36 -3.04
N ALA A 31 -38.22 -0.43 -2.94
CA ALA A 31 -37.96 1.01 -3.08
C ALA A 31 -36.87 1.54 -2.14
N PHE A 32 -36.77 1.01 -0.91
CA PHE A 32 -35.74 1.40 0.05
C PHE A 32 -34.31 1.04 -0.40
N PHE A 33 -34.16 0.22 -1.45
CA PHE A 33 -32.85 -0.13 -2.00
C PHE A 33 -32.10 1.10 -2.54
N ALA A 34 -32.80 2.13 -3.02
CA ALA A 34 -32.16 3.39 -3.41
C ALA A 34 -31.37 4.04 -2.25
N ALA A 35 -31.95 4.03 -1.05
CA ALA A 35 -31.30 4.54 0.16
C ALA A 35 -30.15 3.62 0.62
N ILE A 36 -30.27 2.30 0.43
CA ILE A 36 -29.18 1.34 0.68
C ILE A 36 -27.97 1.63 -0.21
N VAL A 37 -28.18 1.78 -1.53
CA VAL A 37 -27.08 2.08 -2.45
C VAL A 37 -26.44 3.42 -2.12
N CYS A 38 -27.23 4.42 -1.70
CA CYS A 38 -26.72 5.70 -1.21
C CYS A 38 -25.77 5.57 0.00
N VAL A 39 -26.08 4.68 0.95
CA VAL A 39 -25.21 4.42 2.10
C VAL A 39 -23.98 3.59 1.72
N MET A 40 -24.13 2.62 0.80
CA MET A 40 -23.02 1.76 0.36
C MET A 40 -22.01 2.52 -0.49
N LEU A 41 -22.47 3.38 -1.40
CA LEU A 41 -21.65 4.17 -2.31
C LEU A 41 -22.16 5.63 -2.31
N PRO A 42 -21.97 6.42 -1.25
CA PRO A 42 -22.44 7.80 -1.20
C PRO A 42 -21.69 8.66 -2.22
N PRO A 43 -22.28 9.81 -2.62
CA PRO A 43 -21.67 10.76 -3.54
C PRO A 43 -20.54 11.55 -2.87
N ALA A 44 -19.53 10.86 -2.36
CA ALA A 44 -18.39 11.43 -1.65
C ALA A 44 -17.20 11.74 -2.56
N MET A 45 -17.12 11.05 -3.70
CA MET A 45 -15.99 11.10 -4.63
C MET A 45 -16.17 12.17 -5.70
N ALA A 46 -15.10 12.47 -6.44
CA ALA A 46 -15.18 13.29 -7.66
C ALA A 46 -16.12 12.64 -8.69
N LEU A 47 -16.75 13.46 -9.53
CA LEU A 47 -17.78 13.03 -10.48
C LEU A 47 -17.31 11.89 -11.40
N SER A 48 -16.11 12.01 -11.96
CA SER A 48 -15.52 11.02 -12.87
C SER A 48 -15.36 9.64 -12.23
N LEU A 49 -14.81 9.59 -11.01
CA LEU A 49 -14.66 8.37 -10.23
C LEU A 49 -16.02 7.79 -9.82
N PHE A 50 -16.98 8.66 -9.48
CA PHE A 50 -18.34 8.23 -9.15
C PHE A 50 -19.05 7.63 -10.37
N LEU A 51 -18.91 8.22 -11.56
CA LEU A 51 -19.44 7.65 -12.81
C LEU A 51 -18.80 6.30 -13.14
N LEU A 52 -17.49 6.15 -12.95
CA LEU A 52 -16.82 4.86 -13.11
C LEU A 52 -17.35 3.81 -12.11
N ALA A 53 -17.57 4.20 -10.86
CA ALA A 53 -18.12 3.31 -9.82
C ALA A 53 -19.58 2.92 -10.11
N THR A 54 -20.42 3.84 -10.54
CA THR A 54 -21.83 3.54 -10.84
C THR A 54 -21.97 2.73 -12.13
N THR A 55 -21.15 2.99 -13.14
CA THR A 55 -21.13 2.17 -14.37
C THR A 55 -20.67 0.75 -14.10
N THR A 56 -19.62 0.54 -13.30
CA THR A 56 -19.18 -0.80 -12.89
C THR A 56 -20.23 -1.53 -12.05
N LEU A 57 -20.92 -0.83 -11.14
CA LEU A 57 -22.04 -1.36 -10.38
C LEU A 57 -23.18 -1.81 -11.29
N LEU A 58 -23.63 -0.94 -12.22
CA LEU A 58 -24.72 -1.24 -13.15
C LEU A 58 -24.34 -2.38 -14.11
N LEU A 59 -23.10 -2.43 -14.59
CA LEU A 59 -22.57 -3.54 -15.39
C LEU A 59 -22.64 -4.86 -14.61
N GLY A 60 -22.33 -4.83 -13.31
CA GLY A 60 -22.46 -5.98 -12.41
C GLY A 60 -23.90 -6.48 -12.33
N MET A 61 -24.84 -5.58 -12.06
CA MET A 61 -26.27 -5.90 -12.02
C MET A 61 -26.79 -6.49 -13.33
N VAL A 62 -26.39 -5.92 -14.47
CA VAL A 62 -26.79 -6.41 -15.81
C VAL A 62 -26.17 -7.78 -16.10
N THR A 63 -24.93 -8.03 -15.66
CA THR A 63 -24.28 -9.34 -15.80
C THR A 63 -24.98 -10.41 -14.98
N GLY A 64 -25.31 -10.10 -13.72
CA GLY A 64 -26.10 -10.99 -12.86
C GLY A 64 -27.49 -11.26 -13.45
N TRP A 65 -28.12 -10.25 -14.04
CA TRP A 65 -29.39 -10.40 -14.76
C TRP A 65 -29.29 -11.30 -16.00
N ALA A 66 -28.28 -11.09 -16.84
CA ALA A 66 -28.06 -11.91 -18.03
C ALA A 66 -27.83 -13.38 -17.67
N TRP A 67 -26.98 -13.65 -16.67
CA TRP A 67 -26.72 -15.01 -16.18
C TRP A 67 -27.96 -15.65 -15.53
N GLY A 68 -28.69 -14.89 -14.71
CA GLY A 68 -29.94 -15.34 -14.10
C GLY A 68 -31.04 -15.65 -15.12
N ASN A 69 -31.15 -14.88 -16.21
CA ASN A 69 -32.08 -15.17 -17.29
C ASN A 69 -31.69 -16.44 -18.08
N ALA A 70 -30.39 -16.66 -18.30
CA ALA A 70 -29.91 -17.90 -18.89
C ALA A 70 -30.29 -19.12 -18.00
N ALA A 71 -30.15 -18.98 -16.68
CA ALA A 71 -30.60 -19.99 -15.72
C ALA A 71 -32.12 -20.24 -15.84
N MET A 72 -32.92 -19.18 -15.92
CA MET A 72 -34.39 -19.29 -16.08
C MET A 72 -34.78 -19.98 -17.39
N ALA A 73 -34.17 -19.59 -18.51
CA ALA A 73 -34.46 -20.20 -19.81
C ALA A 73 -34.12 -21.70 -19.82
N ALA A 74 -32.95 -22.07 -19.28
CA ALA A 74 -32.55 -23.47 -19.15
C ALA A 74 -33.47 -24.25 -18.19
N ALA A 75 -33.83 -23.66 -17.05
CA ALA A 75 -34.68 -24.30 -16.05
C ALA A 75 -36.12 -24.52 -16.52
N LEU A 76 -36.65 -23.64 -17.37
CA LEU A 76 -37.98 -23.80 -17.97
C LEU A 76 -37.98 -24.84 -19.09
N ALA A 77 -36.88 -25.00 -19.83
CA ALA A 77 -36.76 -25.99 -20.89
C ALA A 77 -36.78 -27.44 -20.36
N VAL A 78 -36.26 -27.67 -19.15
CA VAL A 78 -36.19 -29.01 -18.51
C VAL A 78 -37.44 -29.32 -17.66
N ARG A 79 -38.33 -28.35 -17.48
CA ARG A 79 -39.49 -28.45 -16.59
C ARG A 79 -40.53 -29.46 -17.09
N ASP A 80 -41.07 -30.27 -16.20
CA ASP A 80 -42.11 -31.26 -16.54
C ASP A 80 -43.48 -30.58 -16.75
N GLN A 81 -43.95 -30.59 -18.00
CA GLN A 81 -45.21 -29.97 -18.40
C GLN A 81 -46.44 -30.73 -17.88
N ALA A 82 -46.36 -32.06 -17.75
CA ALA A 82 -47.47 -32.87 -17.25
C ALA A 82 -47.72 -32.60 -15.77
N ARG A 83 -46.63 -32.54 -14.98
CA ARG A 83 -46.70 -32.17 -13.56
C ARG A 83 -47.21 -30.73 -13.36
N LEU A 84 -46.77 -29.80 -14.21
CA LEU A 84 -47.23 -28.41 -14.14
C LEU A 84 -48.73 -28.29 -14.44
N ALA A 85 -49.24 -29.04 -15.42
CA ALA A 85 -50.67 -29.07 -15.73
C ALA A 85 -51.49 -29.59 -14.54
N ALA A 86 -51.04 -30.67 -13.90
CA ALA A 86 -51.67 -31.21 -12.70
C ALA A 86 -51.66 -30.21 -11.52
N GLN A 87 -50.51 -29.58 -11.24
CA GLN A 87 -50.39 -28.55 -10.19
C GLN A 87 -51.28 -27.34 -10.45
N ARG A 88 -51.47 -26.95 -11.71
CA ARG A 88 -52.38 -25.84 -12.09
C ARG A 88 -53.84 -26.22 -11.87
N GLN A 89 -54.24 -27.45 -12.20
CA GLN A 89 -55.60 -27.94 -11.96
C GLN A 89 -55.90 -28.03 -10.46
N GLU A 90 -54.96 -28.54 -9.66
CA GLU A 90 -55.09 -28.57 -8.19
C GLU A 90 -55.18 -27.15 -7.60
N ALA A 91 -54.34 -26.22 -8.07
CA ALA A 91 -54.39 -24.83 -7.65
C ALA A 91 -55.74 -24.17 -8.03
N GLN A 92 -56.29 -24.45 -9.21
CA GLN A 92 -57.60 -23.99 -9.65
C GLN A 92 -58.73 -24.54 -8.78
N ALA A 93 -58.66 -25.81 -8.39
CA ALA A 93 -59.63 -26.44 -7.49
C ALA A 93 -59.58 -25.84 -6.07
N SER A 94 -58.42 -25.34 -5.64
CA SER A 94 -58.23 -24.72 -4.32
C SER A 94 -58.55 -23.22 -4.25
N LEU A 95 -59.13 -22.64 -5.31
CA LEU A 95 -59.48 -21.21 -5.33
C LEU A 95 -60.66 -20.91 -4.42
N VAL A 96 -60.50 -19.89 -3.58
CA VAL A 96 -61.59 -19.37 -2.73
C VAL A 96 -62.43 -18.40 -3.55
N GLN A 97 -63.76 -18.60 -3.57
CA GLN A 97 -64.69 -17.70 -4.25
C GLN A 97 -64.72 -16.33 -3.56
N GLY A 98 -64.71 -15.24 -4.34
CA GLY A 98 -64.75 -13.86 -3.84
C GLY A 98 -63.40 -13.13 -3.75
N ILE A 99 -62.26 -13.80 -3.97
CA ILE A 99 -60.93 -13.18 -4.02
C ILE A 99 -60.37 -13.27 -5.45
N PRO A 100 -59.76 -12.21 -6.02
CA PRO A 100 -59.20 -12.25 -7.37
C PRO A 100 -58.21 -13.41 -7.56
N PRO A 101 -58.40 -14.27 -8.58
CA PRO A 101 -57.60 -15.49 -8.73
C PRO A 101 -56.11 -15.20 -8.92
N ALA A 102 -55.77 -14.07 -9.55
CA ALA A 102 -54.38 -13.66 -9.75
C ALA A 102 -53.58 -13.49 -8.44
N LEU A 103 -54.21 -12.99 -7.37
CA LEU A 103 -53.56 -12.84 -6.06
C LEU A 103 -53.36 -14.19 -5.39
N GLN A 104 -54.33 -15.10 -5.53
CA GLN A 104 -54.26 -16.45 -4.99
C GLN A 104 -53.16 -17.27 -5.67
N PHE A 105 -53.06 -17.23 -7.01
CA PHE A 105 -51.97 -17.88 -7.75
C PHE A 105 -50.59 -17.36 -7.36
N ARG A 106 -50.47 -16.05 -7.12
CA ARG A 106 -49.21 -15.47 -6.64
C ARG A 106 -48.87 -15.94 -5.23
N LYS A 107 -49.86 -16.11 -4.35
CA LYS A 107 -49.67 -16.71 -3.02
C LYS A 107 -49.23 -18.18 -3.12
N PHE A 108 -49.88 -18.98 -3.97
CA PHE A 108 -49.53 -20.39 -4.19
C PHE A 108 -48.12 -20.59 -4.76
N ALA A 109 -47.63 -19.64 -5.57
CA ALA A 109 -46.24 -19.62 -6.02
C ALA A 109 -45.26 -19.48 -4.85
N PHE A 110 -45.50 -18.52 -3.94
CA PHE A 110 -44.66 -18.33 -2.75
C PHE A 110 -44.84 -19.42 -1.68
N GLU A 111 -45.96 -20.15 -1.67
CA GLU A 111 -46.13 -21.37 -0.88
C GLU A 111 -45.32 -22.56 -1.44
N GLY A 112 -44.76 -22.43 -2.65
CA GLY A 112 -43.93 -23.47 -3.27
C GLY A 112 -44.73 -24.57 -4.00
N ARG A 113 -46.03 -24.38 -4.25
CA ARG A 113 -46.88 -25.39 -4.91
C ARG A 113 -46.49 -25.65 -6.36
N PHE A 114 -45.87 -24.67 -7.01
CA PHE A 114 -45.34 -24.77 -8.38
C PHE A 114 -43.83 -25.05 -8.42
N LEU A 115 -43.23 -25.64 -7.40
CA LEU A 115 -41.83 -26.05 -7.47
C LEU A 115 -41.68 -27.39 -8.23
N ASP A 116 -40.70 -27.45 -9.12
CA ASP A 116 -40.29 -28.66 -9.84
C ASP A 116 -38.82 -28.97 -9.53
N PRO A 117 -38.49 -30.15 -8.97
CA PRO A 117 -37.12 -30.56 -8.66
C PRO A 117 -36.16 -30.44 -9.85
N ARG A 118 -36.61 -30.72 -11.08
CA ARG A 118 -35.76 -30.62 -12.28
C ARG A 118 -35.35 -29.19 -12.57
N SER A 119 -36.33 -28.28 -12.54
CA SER A 119 -36.13 -26.85 -12.75
C SER A 119 -35.26 -26.26 -11.63
N SER A 120 -35.53 -26.62 -10.37
CA SER A 120 -34.73 -26.20 -9.23
C SER A 120 -33.28 -26.68 -9.32
N ALA A 121 -33.01 -27.92 -9.74
CA ALA A 121 -31.64 -28.42 -9.91
C ALA A 121 -30.83 -27.60 -10.93
N VAL A 122 -31.45 -27.20 -12.04
CA VAL A 122 -30.81 -26.33 -13.05
C VAL A 122 -30.49 -24.95 -12.45
N TYR A 123 -31.43 -24.34 -11.73
CA TYR A 123 -31.17 -23.09 -11.02
C TYR A 123 -30.01 -23.21 -10.03
N GLY A 124 -29.95 -24.31 -9.26
CA GLY A 124 -28.86 -24.57 -8.32
C GLY A 124 -27.50 -24.68 -8.99
N ALA A 125 -27.41 -25.36 -10.13
CA ALA A 125 -26.16 -25.47 -10.90
C ALA A 125 -25.69 -24.10 -11.44
N PHE A 126 -26.59 -23.32 -12.05
CA PHE A 126 -26.27 -21.96 -12.52
C PHE A 126 -25.91 -21.02 -11.37
N PHE A 127 -26.59 -21.16 -10.23
CA PHE A 127 -26.32 -20.36 -9.05
C PHE A 127 -24.94 -20.65 -8.47
N PHE A 128 -24.56 -21.94 -8.37
CA PHE A 128 -23.22 -22.33 -7.94
C PHE A 128 -22.14 -21.79 -8.87
N VAL A 129 -22.28 -21.96 -10.19
CA VAL A 129 -21.29 -21.47 -11.17
C VAL A 129 -21.20 -19.94 -11.16
N GLY A 130 -22.33 -19.25 -11.11
CA GLY A 130 -22.37 -17.78 -11.12
C GLY A 130 -21.76 -17.17 -9.85
N THR A 131 -22.13 -17.69 -8.67
CA THR A 131 -21.57 -17.22 -7.38
C THR A 131 -20.10 -17.60 -7.21
N PHE A 132 -19.65 -18.72 -7.78
CA PHE A 132 -18.23 -19.09 -7.85
C PHE A 132 -17.44 -18.12 -8.74
N ALA A 133 -17.94 -17.82 -9.94
CA ALA A 133 -17.27 -16.90 -10.87
C ALA A 133 -17.18 -15.47 -10.32
N LEU A 134 -18.26 -14.96 -9.70
CA LEU A 134 -18.27 -13.64 -9.08
C LEU A 134 -17.41 -13.60 -7.81
N GLY A 135 -17.45 -14.62 -6.97
CA GLY A 135 -16.61 -14.72 -5.77
C GLY A 135 -15.11 -14.82 -6.11
N THR A 136 -14.73 -15.61 -7.11
CA THR A 136 -13.33 -15.67 -7.60
C THR A 136 -12.91 -14.34 -8.21
N LEU A 137 -13.76 -13.70 -9.02
CA LEU A 137 -13.47 -12.38 -9.59
C LEU A 137 -13.19 -11.34 -8.50
N GLN A 138 -13.96 -11.35 -7.42
CA GLN A 138 -13.77 -10.46 -6.28
C GLN A 138 -12.42 -10.69 -5.58
N ALA A 139 -11.99 -11.95 -5.45
CA ALA A 139 -10.72 -12.29 -4.80
C ALA A 139 -9.49 -11.98 -5.68
N PHE A 140 -9.59 -12.21 -7.00
CA PHE A 140 -8.48 -11.95 -7.93
C PHE A 140 -8.36 -10.48 -8.32
N ILE A 141 -9.49 -9.78 -8.44
CA ILE A 141 -9.54 -8.38 -8.87
C ILE A 141 -10.37 -7.59 -7.84
N PRO A 142 -9.76 -7.17 -6.71
CA PRO A 142 -10.46 -6.42 -5.66
C PRO A 142 -11.09 -5.12 -6.17
N LYS A 143 -10.54 -4.57 -7.26
CA LYS A 143 -11.06 -3.37 -7.96
C LYS A 143 -12.48 -3.58 -8.51
N LEU A 144 -12.88 -4.81 -8.79
CA LEU A 144 -14.20 -5.18 -9.29
C LEU A 144 -15.11 -5.74 -8.19
N ALA A 145 -14.78 -5.52 -6.91
CA ALA A 145 -15.63 -5.95 -5.80
C ALA A 145 -17.05 -5.38 -5.90
N LEU A 146 -17.22 -4.10 -6.24
CA LEU A 146 -18.55 -3.50 -6.46
C LEU A 146 -19.34 -4.21 -7.57
N PHE A 147 -18.68 -4.53 -8.69
CA PHE A 147 -19.29 -5.29 -9.78
C PHE A 147 -19.75 -6.67 -9.29
N SER A 148 -18.90 -7.38 -8.57
CA SER A 148 -19.19 -8.73 -8.06
C SER A 148 -20.32 -8.74 -7.03
N ILE A 149 -20.30 -7.83 -6.05
CA ILE A 149 -21.31 -7.74 -4.99
C ILE A 149 -22.70 -7.49 -5.58
N PHE A 150 -22.84 -6.46 -6.44
CA PHE A 150 -24.15 -6.13 -7.02
C PHE A 150 -24.60 -7.14 -8.08
N GLY A 151 -23.66 -7.75 -8.81
CA GLY A 151 -23.96 -8.89 -9.69
C GLY A 151 -24.48 -10.11 -8.92
N THR A 152 -23.87 -10.40 -7.77
CA THR A 152 -24.27 -11.51 -6.89
C THR A 152 -25.66 -11.24 -6.31
N ILE A 153 -25.93 -10.04 -5.79
CA ILE A 153 -27.26 -9.68 -5.27
C ILE A 153 -28.36 -9.92 -6.31
N VAL A 154 -28.18 -9.44 -7.54
CA VAL A 154 -29.16 -9.65 -8.63
C VAL A 154 -29.31 -11.14 -8.95
N LEU A 155 -28.20 -11.88 -8.99
CA LEU A 155 -28.20 -13.32 -9.22
C LEU A 155 -28.96 -14.08 -8.12
N ASP A 156 -28.75 -13.73 -6.84
CA ASP A 156 -29.43 -14.34 -5.69
C ASP A 156 -30.94 -14.20 -5.81
N ILE A 157 -31.40 -13.00 -6.19
CA ILE A 157 -32.82 -12.71 -6.32
C ILE A 157 -33.44 -13.55 -7.44
N ILE A 158 -32.80 -13.61 -8.62
CA ILE A 158 -33.32 -14.37 -9.76
C ILE A 158 -33.31 -15.87 -9.46
N CYS A 159 -32.24 -16.40 -8.87
CA CYS A 159 -32.15 -17.83 -8.56
C CYS A 159 -33.02 -18.23 -7.37
N THR A 160 -33.31 -17.31 -6.44
CA THR A 160 -34.17 -17.58 -5.28
C THR A 160 -35.65 -17.47 -5.62
N TYR A 161 -36.08 -16.45 -6.37
CA TYR A 161 -37.49 -16.29 -6.71
C TYR A 161 -37.88 -17.01 -8.01
N GLY A 162 -36.96 -17.13 -8.97
CA GLY A 162 -37.20 -17.76 -10.28
C GLY A 162 -37.85 -19.13 -10.23
N PRO A 163 -37.38 -20.10 -9.41
CA PRO A 163 -37.94 -21.45 -9.32
C PRO A 163 -39.44 -21.48 -8.97
N SER A 164 -39.94 -20.47 -8.25
CA SER A 164 -41.34 -20.40 -7.84
C SER A 164 -42.29 -19.99 -8.96
N PHE A 165 -41.78 -19.39 -10.03
CA PHE A 165 -42.58 -18.98 -11.19
C PHE A 165 -42.62 -20.08 -12.25
N SER A 166 -43.84 -20.40 -12.71
CA SER A 166 -44.06 -21.38 -13.80
C SER A 166 -44.05 -20.77 -15.21
N THR A 167 -43.83 -19.46 -15.31
CA THR A 167 -43.81 -18.70 -16.57
C THR A 167 -42.54 -17.87 -16.67
N THR A 168 -42.12 -17.55 -17.90
CA THR A 168 -40.95 -16.70 -18.17
C THR A 168 -41.12 -15.31 -17.57
N GLN A 169 -40.25 -14.91 -16.65
CA GLN A 169 -40.24 -13.59 -16.01
C GLN A 169 -38.83 -13.01 -16.00
N TYR A 170 -38.35 -12.56 -17.17
CA TYR A 170 -37.04 -11.92 -17.31
C TYR A 170 -36.98 -10.50 -16.71
N THR A 171 -38.10 -9.99 -16.20
CA THR A 171 -38.21 -8.63 -15.62
C THR A 171 -37.90 -8.59 -14.13
N LEU A 172 -37.55 -9.71 -13.50
CA LEU A 172 -37.38 -9.82 -12.06
C LEU A 172 -36.26 -8.91 -11.51
N ALA A 173 -35.22 -8.65 -12.31
CA ALA A 173 -34.16 -7.70 -11.95
C ALA A 173 -34.63 -6.23 -11.87
N LYS A 174 -35.77 -5.87 -12.49
CA LYS A 174 -36.33 -4.51 -12.41
C LYS A 174 -36.58 -4.07 -10.97
N THR A 175 -36.87 -5.01 -10.07
CA THR A 175 -37.09 -4.74 -8.64
C THR A 175 -35.92 -4.00 -7.98
N PHE A 176 -34.67 -4.20 -8.44
CA PHE A 176 -33.49 -3.55 -7.87
C PHE A 176 -32.83 -2.55 -8.81
N ILE A 177 -32.87 -2.80 -10.14
CA ILE A 177 -32.29 -1.89 -11.13
C ILE A 177 -33.02 -0.54 -11.13
N ILE A 178 -34.36 -0.53 -11.01
CA ILE A 178 -35.14 0.71 -11.01
C ILE A 178 -34.77 1.59 -9.80
N PRO A 179 -34.85 1.12 -8.53
CA PRO A 179 -34.40 1.91 -7.39
C PRO A 179 -32.95 2.40 -7.50
N THR A 180 -32.05 1.57 -8.03
CA THR A 180 -30.65 1.93 -8.22
C THR A 180 -30.49 3.08 -9.22
N SER A 181 -31.24 3.06 -10.33
CA SER A 181 -31.21 4.13 -11.34
C SER A 181 -31.69 5.48 -10.78
N TYR A 182 -32.75 5.49 -9.96
CA TYR A 182 -33.19 6.71 -9.25
C TYR A 182 -32.08 7.26 -8.37
N TYR A 183 -31.42 6.40 -7.59
CA TYR A 183 -30.28 6.81 -6.78
C TYR A 183 -29.14 7.38 -7.61
N VAL A 184 -28.73 6.71 -8.69
CA VAL A 184 -27.63 7.17 -9.57
C VAL A 184 -27.95 8.55 -10.14
N ALA A 185 -29.19 8.79 -10.56
CA ALA A 185 -29.63 10.10 -11.05
C ALA A 185 -29.54 11.18 -9.97
N ILE A 186 -30.03 10.91 -8.74
CA ILE A 186 -29.91 11.82 -7.60
C ILE A 186 -28.44 12.10 -7.29
N ALA A 187 -27.61 11.06 -7.22
CA ALA A 187 -26.21 11.18 -6.87
C ALA A 187 -25.45 12.06 -7.88
N ILE A 188 -25.67 11.85 -9.18
CA ILE A 188 -25.11 12.70 -10.24
C ILE A 188 -25.61 14.15 -10.08
N ALA A 189 -26.92 14.36 -9.87
CA ALA A 189 -27.47 15.70 -9.67
C ALA A 189 -26.85 16.40 -8.45
N THR A 190 -26.70 15.71 -7.32
CA THR A 190 -26.05 16.28 -6.13
C THR A 190 -24.56 16.55 -6.33
N LEU A 191 -23.84 15.73 -7.09
CA LEU A 191 -22.42 15.94 -7.42
C LEU A 191 -22.21 17.16 -8.32
N VAL A 192 -23.15 17.46 -9.22
CA VAL A 192 -23.08 18.61 -10.13
C VAL A 192 -23.55 19.89 -9.44
N LEU A 193 -24.65 19.83 -8.68
CA LEU A 193 -25.32 21.00 -8.12
C LEU A 193 -24.79 21.42 -6.73
N ILE A 194 -24.40 20.45 -5.89
CA ILE A 194 -24.04 20.69 -4.49
C ILE A 194 -22.53 20.50 -4.33
N PHE A 195 -21.79 21.61 -4.23
CA PHE A 195 -20.32 21.61 -4.08
C PHE A 195 -19.61 20.69 -5.08
N PRO A 196 -19.60 21.01 -6.39
CA PRO A 196 -18.91 20.21 -7.38
C PRO A 196 -17.41 20.12 -7.08
N GLU A 197 -16.88 18.90 -7.14
CA GLU A 197 -15.46 18.59 -6.91
C GLU A 197 -14.88 17.85 -8.11
N SER A 198 -13.83 18.43 -8.68
CA SER A 198 -12.99 17.77 -9.69
C SER A 198 -11.91 16.94 -9.02
N LEU A 199 -11.49 15.85 -9.66
CA LEU A 199 -10.37 15.00 -9.27
C LEU A 199 -9.07 15.80 -9.22
N ASN A 200 -8.86 16.78 -10.10
CA ASN A 200 -7.72 17.71 -10.05
C ASN A 200 -7.68 18.46 -8.70
N ARG A 201 -8.83 18.93 -8.21
CA ARG A 201 -8.92 19.56 -6.88
C ARG A 201 -8.69 18.56 -5.76
N VAL A 202 -9.27 17.37 -5.84
CA VAL A 202 -9.06 16.31 -4.85
C VAL A 202 -7.58 15.89 -4.79
N TRP A 203 -6.95 15.73 -5.95
CA TRP A 203 -5.54 15.36 -6.08
C TRP A 203 -4.63 16.42 -5.48
N LEU A 204 -4.81 17.71 -5.81
CA LEU A 204 -4.03 18.79 -5.18
C LEU A 204 -4.26 18.89 -3.67
N THR A 205 -5.49 18.65 -3.20
CA THR A 205 -5.80 18.65 -1.77
C THR A 205 -5.11 17.47 -1.07
N SER A 206 -5.10 16.29 -1.68
CA SER A 206 -4.36 15.12 -1.18
C SER A 206 -2.85 15.35 -1.24
N PHE A 207 -2.35 16.03 -2.27
CA PHE A 207 -0.94 16.39 -2.39
C PHE A 207 -0.51 17.30 -1.25
N GLN A 208 -1.34 18.29 -0.90
CA GLN A 208 -1.08 19.15 0.24
C GLN A 208 -1.17 18.38 1.58
N THR A 209 -2.28 17.70 1.85
CA THR A 209 -2.61 17.16 3.18
C THR A 209 -1.99 15.79 3.53
N ASN A 210 -1.81 14.94 2.52
CA ASN A 210 -1.32 13.58 2.69
C ASN A 210 0.13 13.41 2.23
N PHE A 211 0.71 14.41 1.55
CA PHE A 211 2.09 14.34 1.06
C PHE A 211 2.98 15.49 1.56
N LEU A 212 2.58 16.76 1.40
CA LEU A 212 3.38 17.88 1.89
C LEU A 212 3.34 18.00 3.43
N ASP A 213 2.16 17.96 4.06
CA ASP A 213 2.05 18.08 5.53
C ASP A 213 2.89 17.03 6.30
N PRO A 214 2.95 15.74 5.90
CA PRO A 214 3.86 14.78 6.55
C PRO A 214 5.35 15.12 6.39
N ILE A 215 5.76 15.75 5.28
CA ILE A 215 7.15 16.19 5.09
C ILE A 215 7.47 17.34 6.06
N GLU A 216 6.57 18.32 6.18
CA GLU A 216 6.67 19.40 7.16
C GLU A 216 6.77 18.85 8.60
N GLN A 217 5.92 17.88 8.95
CA GLN A 217 5.98 17.20 10.26
C GLN A 217 7.33 16.53 10.48
N MET A 218 7.88 15.85 9.48
CA MET A 218 9.19 15.19 9.59
C MET A 218 10.34 16.19 9.78
N ILE A 219 10.32 17.33 9.08
CA ILE A 219 11.29 18.42 9.26
C ILE A 219 11.15 19.02 10.67
N SER A 220 9.91 19.25 11.12
CA SER A 220 9.64 19.80 12.46
C SER A 220 10.11 18.88 13.58
N TYR A 221 9.81 17.57 13.50
CA TYR A 221 10.30 16.60 14.49
C TYR A 221 11.81 16.46 14.49
N GLN A 222 12.45 16.60 13.32
CA GLN A 222 13.92 16.63 13.25
C GLN A 222 14.48 17.88 13.91
N ASN A 223 13.88 19.05 13.71
CA ASN A 223 14.30 20.29 14.37
C ASN A 223 14.15 20.19 15.89
N GLN A 224 13.00 19.69 16.37
CA GLN A 224 12.76 19.45 17.80
C GLN A 224 13.76 18.46 18.41
N ALA A 225 14.11 17.39 17.67
CA ALA A 225 15.12 16.44 18.11
C ALA A 225 16.50 17.09 18.26
N LEU A 226 16.91 17.94 17.31
CA LEU A 226 18.19 18.66 17.35
C LEU A 226 18.29 19.70 18.48
N GLU A 227 17.17 20.27 18.91
CA GLU A 227 17.11 21.20 20.05
C GLU A 227 17.09 20.49 21.41
N SER A 228 16.73 19.20 21.42
CA SER A 228 16.68 18.38 22.63
C SER A 228 18.02 17.72 22.95
N ASN A 229 18.24 17.42 24.25
CA ASN A 229 19.43 16.70 24.66
C ASN A 229 19.39 15.23 24.18
N PRO A 230 20.44 14.72 23.51
CA PRO A 230 20.50 13.34 23.02
C PRO A 230 20.39 12.27 24.11
N SER A 231 20.81 12.62 25.33
CA SER A 231 20.73 11.76 26.51
C SER A 231 19.31 11.52 27.04
N ASP A 232 18.30 12.30 26.61
CA ASP A 232 16.90 12.08 26.98
C ASP A 232 16.26 10.99 26.10
N ALA A 233 16.54 9.74 26.45
CA ALA A 233 16.08 8.58 25.68
C ALA A 233 14.54 8.51 25.53
N GLY A 234 13.77 9.05 26.49
CA GLY A 234 12.31 9.03 26.43
C GLY A 234 11.76 9.95 25.34
N ASN A 235 12.24 11.21 25.31
CA ASN A 235 11.83 12.18 24.30
C ASN A 235 12.24 11.75 22.87
N TRP A 236 13.46 11.21 22.72
CA TRP A 236 13.92 10.71 21.42
C TRP A 236 13.13 9.49 20.93
N ASP A 237 12.64 8.63 21.83
CA ASP A 237 11.77 7.51 21.47
C ASP A 237 10.40 8.00 20.98
N GLU A 238 9.79 8.96 21.69
CA GLU A 238 8.52 9.58 21.29
C GLU A 238 8.62 10.29 19.93
N LEU A 239 9.65 11.11 19.72
CA LEU A 239 9.91 11.77 18.44
C LEU A 239 10.17 10.77 17.30
N THR A 240 10.83 9.65 17.61
CA THR A 240 11.07 8.58 16.63
C THR A 240 9.74 7.92 16.23
N ASP A 241 8.85 7.65 17.18
CA ASP A 241 7.54 7.06 16.92
C ASP A 241 6.61 8.00 16.12
N LEU A 242 6.64 9.30 16.43
CA LEU A 242 5.98 10.33 15.64
C LEU A 242 6.52 10.38 14.20
N GLY A 243 7.84 10.30 14.03
CA GLY A 243 8.48 10.22 12.72
C GLY A 243 8.09 8.97 11.92
N TYR A 244 7.95 7.80 12.57
CA TYR A 244 7.41 6.60 11.92
C TYR A 244 5.95 6.78 11.48
N ALA A 245 5.13 7.48 12.29
CA ALA A 245 3.75 7.80 11.92
C ALA A 245 3.68 8.74 10.70
N ALA A 246 4.47 9.81 10.68
CA ALA A 246 4.55 10.74 9.56
C ALA A 246 5.05 10.04 8.28
N ARG A 247 6.11 9.22 8.38
CA ARG A 247 6.62 8.43 7.25
C ARG A 247 5.56 7.45 6.71
N ARG A 248 4.79 6.80 7.58
CA ARG A 248 3.69 5.93 7.14
C ARG A 248 2.63 6.71 6.37
N LYS A 249 2.24 7.88 6.89
CA LYS A 249 1.28 8.78 6.23
C LYS A 249 1.81 9.26 4.87
N LEU A 250 3.09 9.62 4.76
CA LEU A 250 3.73 10.03 3.51
C LEU A 250 3.72 8.91 2.45
N VAL A 251 4.05 7.68 2.84
CA VAL A 251 4.01 6.51 1.94
C VAL A 251 2.58 6.24 1.46
N ALA A 252 1.61 6.23 2.36
CA ALA A 252 0.20 6.04 2.02
C ALA A 252 -0.32 7.16 1.09
N GLY A 253 -0.02 8.43 1.42
CA GLY A 253 -0.37 9.57 0.58
C GLY A 253 0.26 9.52 -0.81
N THR A 254 1.50 9.04 -0.91
CA THR A 254 2.17 8.82 -2.20
C THR A 254 1.43 7.77 -3.04
N GLN A 255 0.99 6.67 -2.44
CA GLN A 255 0.20 5.67 -3.15
C GLN A 255 -1.14 6.21 -3.61
N ASP A 256 -1.84 6.97 -2.76
CA ASP A 256 -3.14 7.55 -3.09
C ASP A 256 -3.03 8.49 -4.29
N LEU A 257 -1.98 9.31 -4.34
CA LEU A 257 -1.70 10.21 -5.45
C LEU A 257 -1.36 9.47 -6.75
N LEU A 258 -0.53 8.42 -6.66
CA LEU A 258 -0.19 7.54 -7.79
C LEU A 258 -1.42 6.76 -8.29
N GLY A 259 -2.36 6.42 -7.40
CA GLY A 259 -3.61 5.74 -7.78
C GLY A 259 -4.59 6.66 -8.51
N GLN A 260 -4.66 7.93 -8.10
CA GLN A 260 -5.57 8.92 -8.68
C GLN A 260 -5.09 9.48 -10.02
N ILE A 261 -3.76 9.60 -10.22
CA ILE A 261 -3.19 10.23 -11.43
C ILE A 261 -3.57 9.49 -12.72
N GLY A 262 -3.75 8.17 -12.67
CA GLY A 262 -4.14 7.38 -13.86
C GLY A 262 -5.51 7.75 -14.42
N THR A 263 -6.38 8.33 -13.59
CA THR A 263 -7.75 8.73 -13.97
C THR A 263 -7.91 10.23 -14.22
N ILE A 264 -6.84 11.02 -14.11
CA ILE A 264 -6.94 12.49 -14.17
C ILE A 264 -7.28 13.03 -15.57
N ASP A 265 -6.99 12.26 -16.62
CA ASP A 265 -7.28 12.65 -18.01
C ASP A 265 -8.76 12.48 -18.39
N LEU A 266 -9.56 11.86 -17.52
CA LEU A 266 -10.95 11.48 -17.79
C LEU A 266 -11.95 12.58 -17.43
N GLU A 267 -11.51 13.70 -16.86
CA GLU A 267 -12.40 14.74 -16.37
C GLU A 267 -12.17 16.11 -16.99
N VAL A 268 -13.24 16.90 -16.96
CA VAL A 268 -13.16 18.35 -17.14
C VAL A 268 -12.72 18.97 -15.82
N SER A 269 -11.63 19.74 -15.82
CA SER A 269 -11.18 20.44 -14.61
C SER A 269 -11.00 21.92 -14.85
N VAL A 270 -11.35 22.74 -13.85
CA VAL A 270 -11.09 24.19 -13.85
C VAL A 270 -9.95 24.45 -12.88
N GLY A 271 -8.89 25.10 -13.34
CA GLY A 271 -7.73 25.40 -12.49
C GLY A 271 -6.53 25.93 -13.26
N ARG A 272 -5.51 26.38 -12.53
CA ARG A 272 -4.23 26.83 -13.12
C ARG A 272 -3.46 25.65 -13.74
N LEU A 273 -3.38 24.55 -12.99
CA LEU A 273 -2.66 23.33 -13.36
C LEU A 273 -3.58 22.36 -14.10
N GLY A 274 -3.11 21.84 -15.24
CA GLY A 274 -3.80 20.81 -16.02
C GLY A 274 -3.33 19.38 -15.75
N PRO A 275 -3.97 18.37 -16.34
CA PRO A 275 -3.59 16.96 -16.16
C PRO A 275 -2.13 16.64 -16.51
N ALA A 276 -1.59 17.25 -17.58
CA ALA A 276 -0.19 17.07 -17.97
C ALA A 276 0.79 17.69 -16.95
N ASP A 277 0.44 18.86 -16.39
CA ASP A 277 1.25 19.55 -15.38
C ASP A 277 1.27 18.72 -14.08
N LEU A 278 0.13 18.15 -13.69
CA LEU A 278 0.03 17.27 -12.51
C LEU A 278 0.80 15.96 -12.69
N LYS A 279 0.85 15.41 -13.92
CA LYS A 279 1.69 14.24 -14.23
C LYS A 279 3.18 14.56 -14.10
N ARG A 280 3.62 15.74 -14.51
CA ARG A 280 4.99 16.21 -14.32
C ARG A 280 5.36 16.34 -12.85
N ILE A 281 4.47 16.92 -12.03
CA ILE A 281 4.65 16.93 -10.57
C ILE A 281 4.70 15.50 -10.01
N ASN A 282 3.81 14.63 -10.47
CA ASN A 282 3.71 13.25 -10.01
C ASN A 282 4.94 12.39 -10.34
N ALA A 283 5.70 12.72 -11.39
CA ALA A 283 6.96 12.06 -11.71
C ALA A 283 7.98 12.22 -10.57
N GLU A 284 8.03 13.39 -9.93
CA GLU A 284 8.98 13.68 -8.85
C GLU A 284 8.54 13.21 -7.46
N ILE A 285 7.25 12.92 -7.26
CA ILE A 285 6.69 12.54 -5.95
C ILE A 285 7.41 11.32 -5.34
N LYS A 286 7.73 10.30 -6.14
CA LYS A 286 8.45 9.10 -5.66
C LYS A 286 9.86 9.44 -5.19
N SER A 287 10.57 10.28 -5.95
CA SER A 287 11.94 10.70 -5.64
C SER A 287 11.98 11.55 -4.37
N LEU A 288 11.07 12.52 -4.26
CA LEU A 288 10.94 13.39 -3.09
C LEU A 288 10.53 12.62 -1.83
N MET A 289 9.57 11.68 -1.95
CA MET A 289 9.19 10.77 -0.86
C MET A 289 10.38 9.96 -0.35
N PHE A 290 11.20 9.44 -1.26
CA PHE A 290 12.36 8.63 -0.92
C PHE A 290 13.40 9.44 -0.15
N ARG A 291 13.68 10.68 -0.57
CA ARG A 291 14.63 11.57 0.14
C ARG A 291 14.08 12.09 1.46
N ALA A 292 12.81 12.49 1.51
CA ALA A 292 12.14 12.92 2.74
C ALA A 292 12.12 11.79 3.79
N ALA A 293 11.85 10.55 3.36
CA ALA A 293 11.94 9.37 4.22
C ALA A 293 13.35 9.13 4.82
N GLY A 294 14.41 9.61 4.15
CA GLY A 294 15.79 9.57 4.63
C GLY A 294 16.07 10.51 5.80
N ILE A 295 15.39 11.66 5.87
CA ILE A 295 15.52 12.65 6.96
C ILE A 295 15.28 11.98 8.33
N HIS A 296 14.25 11.15 8.41
CA HIS A 296 13.88 10.46 9.64
C HIS A 296 14.90 9.40 10.09
N ALA A 297 15.76 8.91 9.20
CA ALA A 297 16.69 7.84 9.55
C ALA A 297 17.73 8.27 10.60
N PHE A 298 18.08 9.55 10.67
CA PHE A 298 18.94 10.08 11.75
C PHE A 298 18.35 9.79 13.14
N LEU A 299 17.07 10.11 13.35
CA LEU A 299 16.38 9.84 14.62
C LEU A 299 16.39 8.35 14.95
N ILE A 300 16.17 7.49 13.93
CA ILE A 300 16.21 6.03 14.10
C ILE A 300 17.60 5.57 14.59
N PHE A 301 18.70 6.09 14.02
CA PHE A 301 20.04 5.68 14.43
C PHE A 301 20.44 6.18 15.81
N VAL A 302 20.08 7.41 16.16
CA VAL A 302 20.33 7.96 17.51
C VAL A 302 19.52 7.17 18.54
N ASN A 303 18.21 6.96 18.32
CA ASN A 303 17.38 6.18 19.24
C ASN A 303 17.85 4.73 19.35
N ASN A 304 18.22 4.07 18.25
CA ASN A 304 18.80 2.73 18.31
C ASN A 304 20.12 2.70 19.09
N SER A 305 20.93 3.75 19.00
CA SER A 305 22.15 3.89 19.79
C SER A 305 21.81 4.03 21.27
N ASN A 306 20.83 4.86 21.63
CA ASN A 306 20.35 5.03 23.01
C ASN A 306 19.75 3.74 23.59
N ALA A 307 18.87 3.06 22.85
CA ALA A 307 18.25 1.81 23.28
C ALA A 307 19.27 0.68 23.55
N GLN A 308 20.35 0.62 22.74
CA GLN A 308 21.45 -0.32 22.97
C GLN A 308 22.18 -0.05 24.29
N GLN A 309 22.27 1.21 24.72
CA GLN A 309 22.92 1.58 25.97
C GLN A 309 22.09 1.14 27.18
N THR A 310 20.78 1.37 27.14
CA THR A 310 19.85 0.92 28.19
C THR A 310 19.86 -0.61 28.32
N GLY A 311 19.95 -1.32 27.19
CA GLY A 311 20.09 -2.79 27.14
C GLY A 311 21.44 -3.30 27.66
N ALA A 312 22.54 -2.60 27.38
CA ALA A 312 23.87 -2.95 27.89
C ALA A 312 23.96 -2.79 29.41
N ASN A 313 23.32 -1.75 29.96
CA ASN A 313 23.28 -1.51 31.41
C ASN A 313 22.48 -2.59 32.17
N THR A 314 21.38 -3.07 31.59
CA THR A 314 20.53 -4.12 32.17
C THR A 314 21.10 -5.55 32.00
N SER A 315 21.81 -5.82 30.91
CA SER A 315 22.45 -7.13 30.64
C SER A 315 23.75 -7.37 31.39
N SER A 316 24.26 -6.39 32.13
CA SER A 316 25.40 -6.54 33.06
C SER A 316 25.20 -7.63 34.13
N LEU A 317 23.96 -8.10 34.35
CA LEU A 317 23.62 -9.23 35.22
C LEU A 317 23.61 -10.62 34.55
N ALA A 318 23.76 -10.72 33.21
CA ALA A 318 23.73 -12.01 32.48
C ALA A 318 25.03 -12.24 31.69
N SER A 319 25.81 -13.25 32.11
CA SER A 319 27.22 -13.53 31.77
C SER A 319 27.55 -13.98 30.33
N THR A 320 26.81 -13.55 29.29
CA THR A 320 27.16 -13.91 27.90
C THR A 320 28.01 -12.81 27.26
N TRP A 321 29.31 -13.07 27.11
CA TRP A 321 30.30 -12.16 26.52
C TRP A 321 30.06 -12.00 25.00
N ASP A 322 29.23 -11.03 24.60
CA ASP A 322 29.05 -10.62 23.20
C ASP A 322 30.20 -9.68 22.79
N ARG A 323 31.05 -10.12 21.84
CA ARG A 323 32.26 -9.39 21.40
C ARG A 323 31.93 -8.04 20.79
N TYR A 324 30.82 -7.98 20.04
CA TYR A 324 30.33 -6.74 19.45
C TYR A 324 29.87 -5.74 20.53
N SER A 325 29.19 -6.21 21.57
CA SER A 325 28.78 -5.34 22.68
C SER A 325 29.96 -4.77 23.47
N ALA A 326 31.04 -5.54 23.61
CA ALA A 326 32.28 -5.09 24.24
C ALA A 326 33.00 -4.04 23.37
N LEU A 327 33.02 -4.26 22.04
CA LEU A 327 33.55 -3.28 21.09
C LEU A 327 32.78 -1.96 21.16
N GLN A 328 31.45 -2.01 21.18
CA GLN A 328 30.61 -0.80 21.29
C GLN A 328 30.85 -0.03 22.59
N ARG A 329 31.01 -0.73 23.72
CA ARG A 329 31.37 -0.10 24.99
C ARG A 329 32.73 0.59 24.90
N ALA A 330 33.72 -0.08 24.31
CA ALA A 330 35.05 0.51 24.10
C ALA A 330 35.03 1.73 23.17
N ILE A 331 34.25 1.71 22.08
CA ILE A 331 34.04 2.87 21.19
C ILE A 331 33.48 4.03 21.99
N ARG A 332 32.43 3.78 22.78
CA ARG A 332 31.72 4.81 23.54
C ARG A 332 32.59 5.44 24.63
N ASP A 333 33.33 4.61 25.37
CA ASP A 333 34.24 5.09 26.40
C ASP A 333 35.31 6.02 25.79
N ARG A 334 35.75 5.74 24.55
CA ARG A 334 36.64 6.64 23.80
C ARG A 334 35.93 7.91 23.34
N GLU A 335 34.73 7.83 22.78
CA GLU A 335 33.95 9.00 22.38
C GLU A 335 33.74 9.96 23.56
N SER A 336 33.45 9.42 24.74
CA SER A 336 33.21 10.24 25.93
C SER A 336 34.47 10.90 26.48
N ARG A 337 35.59 10.16 26.54
CA ARG A 337 36.89 10.70 26.96
C ARG A 337 37.37 11.84 26.06
N HIS A 338 37.13 11.73 24.76
CA HIS A 338 37.63 12.68 23.77
C HIS A 338 36.64 13.80 23.41
N GLY A 339 35.39 13.69 23.90
CA GLY A 339 34.34 14.67 23.65
C GLY A 339 33.70 14.55 22.27
N HIS A 340 33.63 13.33 21.73
CA HIS A 340 32.98 13.00 20.46
C HIS A 340 31.61 12.32 20.65
N ASP A 341 31.04 12.42 21.84
CA ASP A 341 29.69 11.94 22.13
C ASP A 341 28.62 12.76 21.39
N PHE A 342 27.44 12.16 21.23
CA PHE A 342 26.27 12.84 20.66
C PHE A 342 25.93 14.16 21.38
N ASP A 343 26.11 14.24 22.70
CA ASP A 343 25.82 15.45 23.47
C ASP A 343 26.66 16.67 23.03
N LYS A 344 27.83 16.45 22.39
CA LYS A 344 28.68 17.52 21.86
C LYS A 344 28.54 17.71 20.36
N LEU A 345 28.37 16.62 19.60
CA LEU A 345 28.26 16.68 18.14
C LEU A 345 26.88 17.16 17.65
N ILE A 346 25.79 16.81 18.34
CA ILE A 346 24.43 17.19 17.92
C ILE A 346 24.18 18.70 18.04
N PRO A 347 24.59 19.40 19.11
CA PRO A 347 24.47 20.85 19.16
C PRO A 347 25.27 21.55 18.05
N LEU A 348 26.49 21.09 17.77
CA LEU A 348 27.31 21.61 16.68
C LEU A 348 26.65 21.36 15.31
N LEU A 349 26.05 20.17 15.13
CA LEU A 349 25.26 19.84 13.94
C LEU A 349 24.03 20.73 13.82
N ALA A 350 23.35 21.03 14.93
CA ALA A 350 22.18 21.89 14.96
C ALA A 350 22.54 23.32 14.53
N THR A 351 23.62 23.89 15.06
CA THR A 351 24.08 25.24 14.70
C THR A 351 24.56 25.31 13.25
N SER A 352 25.40 24.38 12.81
CA SER A 352 25.96 24.37 11.44
C SER A 352 24.90 24.15 10.37
N SER A 353 23.91 23.29 10.62
CA SER A 353 22.84 22.97 9.65
C SER A 353 21.67 23.96 9.68
N ALA A 354 21.61 24.88 10.65
CA ALA A 354 20.47 25.79 10.83
C ALA A 354 20.11 26.57 9.55
N PRO A 355 21.06 27.21 8.83
CA PRO A 355 20.72 27.99 7.62
C PRO A 355 20.07 27.13 6.53
N LEU A 356 20.62 25.93 6.28
CA LEU A 356 20.06 25.02 5.27
C LEU A 356 18.69 24.47 5.69
N ARG A 357 18.50 24.13 6.97
CA ARG A 357 17.21 23.66 7.49
C ARG A 357 16.14 24.72 7.38
N THR A 358 16.43 25.98 7.75
CA THR A 358 15.47 27.10 7.62
C THR A 358 15.14 27.40 6.16
N SER A 359 16.12 27.30 5.25
CA SER A 359 15.87 27.43 3.81
C SER A 359 15.04 26.28 3.27
N CYS A 360 15.24 25.04 3.73
CA CYS A 360 14.40 23.90 3.36
C CYS A 360 12.95 24.06 3.83
N ASP A 361 12.77 24.51 5.08
CA ASP A 361 11.45 24.75 5.66
C ASP A 361 10.70 25.86 4.91
N SER A 362 11.36 27.00 4.68
CA SER A 362 10.77 28.11 3.91
C SER A 362 10.48 27.76 2.44
N ALA A 363 11.33 26.96 1.79
CA ALA A 363 11.08 26.45 0.44
C ALA A 363 9.90 25.45 0.41
N HIS A 364 9.81 24.57 1.40
CA HIS A 364 8.69 23.64 1.54
C HIS A 364 7.37 24.38 1.76
N LEU A 365 7.35 25.37 2.65
CA LEU A 365 6.20 26.25 2.88
C LEU A 365 5.82 27.02 1.62
N ALA A 366 6.79 27.54 0.86
CA ALA A 366 6.52 28.21 -0.42
C ALA A 366 5.84 27.29 -1.45
N ILE A 367 6.26 26.02 -1.52
CA ILE A 367 5.59 25.00 -2.35
C ILE A 367 4.16 24.75 -1.87
N LYS A 368 3.98 24.60 -0.55
CA LYS A 368 2.68 24.37 0.07
C LYS A 368 1.72 25.52 -0.18
N ASP A 369 2.18 26.76 -0.03
CA ASP A 369 1.43 27.98 -0.31
C ASP A 369 1.10 28.11 -1.80
N TRP A 370 2.05 27.80 -2.69
CA TRP A 370 1.81 27.78 -4.14
C TRP A 370 0.74 26.76 -4.55
N VAL A 371 0.78 25.54 -3.99
CA VAL A 371 -0.23 24.51 -4.22
C VAL A 371 -1.59 24.96 -3.68
N HIS A 372 -1.60 25.54 -2.48
CA HIS A 372 -2.81 26.07 -1.86
C HIS A 372 -3.42 27.19 -2.71
N ASP A 373 -2.62 28.12 -3.23
CA ASP A 373 -3.03 29.18 -4.14
C ASP A 373 -3.56 28.65 -5.48
N CYS A 374 -2.94 27.61 -6.02
CA CYS A 374 -3.43 26.95 -7.24
C CYS A 374 -4.77 26.25 -7.04
N ASN A 375 -5.08 25.85 -5.80
CA ASN A 375 -6.25 25.06 -5.47
C ASN A 375 -7.41 25.88 -4.84
N SER A 376 -7.10 26.98 -4.16
CA SER A 376 -8.06 27.85 -3.49
C SER A 376 -8.79 28.74 -4.49
N ASN A 377 -10.05 29.08 -4.17
CA ASN A 377 -10.85 30.06 -4.91
C ASN A 377 -10.92 29.89 -6.44
N ARG A 378 -10.76 28.66 -6.98
CA ARG A 378 -10.68 28.39 -8.44
C ARG A 378 -11.77 29.08 -9.26
N TRP A 379 -13.03 28.99 -8.83
CA TRP A 379 -14.16 29.62 -9.53
C TRP A 379 -14.17 31.14 -9.37
N ALA A 380 -13.90 31.66 -8.18
CA ALA A 380 -13.81 33.11 -7.96
C ALA A 380 -12.66 33.72 -8.78
N ASN A 381 -11.50 33.05 -8.81
CA ASN A 381 -10.32 33.45 -9.58
C ASN A 381 -10.51 33.29 -11.09
N PHE A 382 -11.38 32.39 -11.54
CA PHE A 382 -11.74 32.25 -12.95
C PHE A 382 -12.57 33.44 -13.46
N PHE A 383 -13.46 33.98 -12.62
CA PHE A 383 -14.27 35.15 -12.96
C PHE A 383 -13.61 36.50 -12.61
N ARG A 384 -12.60 36.51 -11.73
CA ARG A 384 -11.85 37.72 -11.37
C ARG A 384 -10.92 38.15 -12.51
N ARG A 385 -10.83 39.46 -12.75
CA ARG A 385 -9.85 40.03 -13.70
C ARG A 385 -8.43 39.75 -13.17
N TYR A 386 -7.59 39.19 -14.04
CA TYR A 386 -6.21 38.87 -13.70
C TYR A 386 -5.40 40.15 -13.46
N ASP A 387 -4.83 40.26 -12.26
CA ASP A 387 -3.86 41.30 -11.91
C ASP A 387 -2.45 40.79 -12.19
N LYS A 388 -1.70 41.53 -13.02
CA LYS A 388 -0.36 41.14 -13.44
C LYS A 388 0.66 41.32 -12.33
N GLU A 389 0.52 42.39 -11.54
CA GLU A 389 1.47 42.74 -10.48
C GLU A 389 1.45 41.70 -9.36
N ASP A 390 0.25 41.27 -8.95
CA ASP A 390 0.07 40.18 -7.97
C ASP A 390 0.62 38.83 -8.48
N GLY A 391 0.50 38.56 -9.79
CA GLY A 391 1.05 37.36 -10.41
C GLY A 391 2.58 37.35 -10.39
N GLU A 392 3.19 38.46 -10.81
CA GLU A 392 4.64 38.64 -10.84
C GLU A 392 5.23 38.64 -9.42
N ARG A 393 4.60 39.30 -8.45
CA ARG A 393 5.04 39.28 -7.05
C ARG A 393 5.10 37.86 -6.49
N ARG A 394 4.08 37.03 -6.74
CA ARG A 394 4.06 35.63 -6.28
C ARG A 394 5.15 34.79 -6.96
N HIS A 395 5.33 34.99 -8.27
CA HIS A 395 6.38 34.31 -9.02
C HIS A 395 7.79 34.68 -8.49
N GLN A 396 8.03 35.96 -8.23
CA GLN A 396 9.29 36.46 -7.66
C GLN A 396 9.59 35.87 -6.29
N VAL A 397 8.58 35.67 -5.43
CA VAL A 397 8.78 34.99 -4.14
C VAL A 397 9.30 33.57 -4.34
N LEU A 398 8.75 32.80 -5.28
CA LEU A 398 9.22 31.43 -5.57
C LEU A 398 10.66 31.42 -6.11
N VAL A 399 10.98 32.37 -7.01
CA VAL A 399 12.34 32.52 -7.57
C VAL A 399 13.34 32.89 -6.48
N GLN A 400 12.97 33.80 -5.58
CA GLN A 400 13.82 34.19 -4.45
C GLN A 400 14.07 33.00 -3.52
N ARG A 401 13.02 32.25 -3.14
CA ARG A 401 13.18 31.06 -2.28
C ARG A 401 14.03 29.97 -2.92
N LEU A 402 13.96 29.83 -4.24
CA LEU A 402 14.83 28.92 -4.98
C LEU A 402 16.29 29.37 -4.90
N ALA A 403 16.57 30.66 -5.13
CA ALA A 403 17.92 31.21 -5.04
C ALA A 403 18.48 31.10 -3.61
N ASP A 404 17.69 31.41 -2.59
CA ASP A 404 18.04 31.29 -1.17
C ASP A 404 18.43 29.84 -0.82
N LEU A 405 17.63 28.87 -1.29
CA LEU A 405 17.90 27.45 -1.04
C LEU A 405 19.15 26.96 -1.78
N GLN A 406 19.37 27.39 -3.02
CA GLN A 406 20.59 27.05 -3.77
C GLN A 406 21.84 27.63 -3.12
N ALA A 407 21.79 28.89 -2.67
CA ALA A 407 22.89 29.54 -1.97
C ALA A 407 23.20 28.84 -0.64
N ALA A 408 22.18 28.55 0.17
CA ALA A 408 22.34 27.84 1.44
C ALA A 408 22.87 26.41 1.25
N LEU A 409 22.47 25.73 0.17
CA LEU A 409 22.97 24.39 -0.17
C LEU A 409 24.44 24.43 -0.61
N ALA A 410 24.85 25.44 -1.39
CA ALA A 410 26.25 25.63 -1.76
C ALA A 410 27.11 25.95 -0.51
N GLU A 411 26.65 26.88 0.34
CA GLU A 411 27.34 27.22 1.59
C GLU A 411 27.46 26.03 2.54
N TRP A 412 26.42 25.18 2.64
CA TRP A 412 26.47 23.95 3.43
C TRP A 412 27.53 22.97 2.91
N ARG A 413 27.64 22.82 1.59
CA ARG A 413 28.64 21.94 0.96
C ARG A 413 30.06 22.46 1.15
N ASP A 414 30.26 23.77 1.11
CA ASP A 414 31.59 24.37 1.17
C ASP A 414 32.10 24.56 2.61
N LYS A 415 31.22 24.97 3.55
CA LYS A 415 31.60 25.36 4.91
C LYS A 415 30.84 24.59 5.99
N GLY A 416 29.52 24.50 5.87
CA GLY A 416 28.65 24.01 6.95
C GLY A 416 28.95 22.56 7.37
N ARG A 417 29.17 21.66 6.41
CA ARG A 417 29.53 20.26 6.70
C ARG A 417 30.91 20.09 7.32
N LEU A 418 31.84 21.03 7.09
CA LEU A 418 33.22 20.96 7.57
C LEU A 418 33.32 21.24 9.07
N ALA A 419 32.38 22.01 9.63
CA ALA A 419 32.33 22.31 11.06
C ALA A 419 32.27 21.04 11.93
N LEU A 420 31.67 19.95 11.42
CA LEU A 420 31.60 18.66 12.11
C LEU A 420 32.97 18.00 12.31
N ILE A 421 33.97 18.40 11.52
CA ILE A 421 35.31 17.85 11.52
C ILE A 421 36.23 18.64 12.45
N GLU A 422 35.93 19.92 12.73
CA GLU A 422 36.72 20.80 13.62
C GLU A 422 37.12 20.14 14.96
N PRO A 423 36.22 19.44 15.70
CA PRO A 423 36.59 18.79 16.95
C PRO A 423 37.62 17.66 16.80
N PHE A 424 37.78 17.14 15.58
CA PHE A 424 38.69 16.05 15.22
C PHE A 424 40.02 16.56 14.66
N GLU A 425 40.13 17.84 14.28
CA GLU A 425 41.37 18.43 13.74
C GLU A 425 42.56 18.28 14.70
N LYS A 426 42.30 18.28 16.02
CA LYS A 426 43.31 18.10 17.08
C LYS A 426 44.11 16.79 17.01
N TYR A 427 43.67 15.81 16.23
CA TYR A 427 44.36 14.53 16.03
C TYR A 427 45.20 14.47 14.75
N PHE A 428 45.18 15.54 13.94
CA PHE A 428 45.91 15.66 12.69
C PHE A 428 46.94 16.77 12.79
N ASP A 429 48.07 16.58 12.14
CA ASP A 429 49.13 17.58 12.05
C ASP A 429 48.72 18.69 11.06
N HIS A 430 48.90 19.95 11.48
CA HIS A 430 48.42 21.12 10.73
C HIS A 430 49.21 21.37 9.43
N GLU A 431 50.47 20.92 9.35
CA GLU A 431 51.33 21.17 8.18
C GLU A 431 51.31 20.01 7.17
N THR A 432 51.33 18.77 7.66
CA THR A 432 51.33 17.58 6.79
C THR A 432 49.93 17.05 6.49
N GLY A 433 48.92 17.44 7.28
CA GLY A 433 47.55 16.90 7.19
C GLY A 433 47.45 15.42 7.56
N LEU A 434 48.58 14.79 7.92
CA LEU A 434 48.70 13.40 8.32
C LEU A 434 48.37 13.26 9.81
N LYS A 435 48.17 12.03 10.27
CA LYS A 435 47.91 11.76 11.68
C LYS A 435 49.13 12.12 12.52
N LEU A 436 48.93 12.70 13.69
CA LEU A 436 50.01 12.87 14.67
C LEU A 436 50.58 11.50 15.05
N LYS A 437 51.82 11.20 14.64
CA LYS A 437 52.52 9.95 15.00
C LYS A 437 52.88 10.00 16.49
N THR A 438 52.11 9.28 17.31
CA THR A 438 52.36 9.15 18.75
C THR A 438 53.42 8.07 19.00
N GLY A 439 54.51 8.41 19.72
CA GLY A 439 55.72 7.59 19.86
C GLY A 439 55.55 6.23 20.56
N GLU A 440 56.51 5.33 20.31
CA GLU A 440 56.54 3.88 20.59
C GLU A 440 56.13 3.44 22.04
N GLY A 441 54.91 2.91 22.20
CA GLY A 441 54.41 2.26 23.43
C GLY A 441 53.20 1.33 23.19
N LEU A 442 53.47 0.09 22.78
CA LEU A 442 52.59 -0.77 21.95
C LEU A 442 51.23 -1.29 22.49
N LYS A 443 50.68 -0.87 23.65
CA LYS A 443 49.37 -1.40 24.12
C LYS A 443 48.43 -0.40 24.81
N GLU A 444 48.93 0.52 25.62
CA GLU A 444 48.08 1.54 26.27
C GLU A 444 47.69 2.67 25.30
N GLN A 445 48.52 2.97 24.31
CA GLN A 445 48.34 4.11 23.40
C GLN A 445 47.32 3.86 22.27
N ARG A 446 46.99 2.60 21.97
CA ARG A 446 45.83 2.26 21.10
C ARG A 446 44.49 2.73 21.69
N MET A 447 44.45 3.08 22.99
CA MET A 447 43.28 3.64 23.68
C MET A 447 43.12 5.15 23.52
N GLU A 448 44.10 5.89 22.97
CA GLU A 448 44.07 7.36 22.84
C GLU A 448 43.54 7.86 21.48
N MET A 449 43.17 6.96 20.57
CA MET A 449 42.55 7.33 19.29
C MET A 449 41.08 7.72 19.45
N PHE A 450 40.65 8.76 18.72
CA PHE A 450 39.24 9.14 18.62
C PHE A 450 38.40 8.03 17.95
N ALA A 451 37.15 7.89 18.37
CA ALA A 451 36.16 7.04 17.73
C ALA A 451 35.24 7.88 16.85
N ALA A 452 34.88 7.36 15.67
CA ALA A 452 34.15 8.10 14.64
C ALA A 452 32.69 7.63 14.47
N ARG A 453 32.18 6.74 15.34
CA ARG A 453 30.86 6.14 15.16
C ARG A 453 29.75 7.19 15.22
N SER A 454 29.78 8.02 16.24
CA SER A 454 28.83 9.14 16.40
C SER A 454 28.97 10.15 15.26
N LEU A 455 30.20 10.38 14.77
CA LEU A 455 30.46 11.21 13.58
C LEU A 455 29.81 10.66 12.31
N TYR A 456 29.86 9.34 12.04
CA TYR A 456 29.16 8.78 10.86
C TYR A 456 27.66 8.94 10.94
N ILE A 457 27.07 8.86 12.14
CA ILE A 457 25.63 9.08 12.31
C ILE A 457 25.28 10.55 12.03
N CYS A 458 26.15 11.50 12.39
CA CYS A 458 26.06 12.89 11.94
C CYS A 458 26.23 13.02 10.42
N PHE A 459 27.13 12.26 9.78
CA PHE A 459 27.25 12.25 8.31
C PHE A 459 26.02 11.67 7.61
N VAL A 460 25.35 10.69 8.20
CA VAL A 460 24.05 10.20 7.68
C VAL A 460 23.02 11.32 7.67
N PHE A 461 22.99 12.16 8.71
CA PHE A 461 22.15 13.36 8.72
C PHE A 461 22.57 14.35 7.63
N SER A 462 23.87 14.67 7.53
CA SER A 462 24.38 15.62 6.55
C SER A 462 24.07 15.20 5.11
N TYR A 463 24.22 13.90 4.83
CA TYR A 463 23.82 13.28 3.57
C TYR A 463 22.31 13.36 3.32
N ALA A 464 21.50 12.99 4.32
CA ALA A 464 20.05 12.99 4.18
C ALA A 464 19.49 14.40 3.94
N LEU A 465 20.04 15.40 4.63
CA LEU A 465 19.68 16.81 4.48
C LEU A 465 20.11 17.35 3.11
N ASP A 466 21.35 17.08 2.68
CA ASP A 466 21.85 17.49 1.35
C ASP A 466 20.99 16.89 0.23
N ALA A 467 20.74 15.58 0.30
CA ALA A 467 19.97 14.88 -0.71
C ALA A 467 18.48 15.30 -0.75
N PHE A 468 17.91 15.65 0.40
CA PHE A 468 16.57 16.21 0.47
C PHE A 468 16.52 17.63 -0.11
N ALA A 469 17.46 18.50 0.29
CA ALA A 469 17.54 19.86 -0.21
C ALA A 469 17.75 19.90 -1.73
N GLU A 470 18.61 19.05 -2.29
CA GLU A 470 18.83 18.95 -3.74
C GLU A 470 17.53 18.58 -4.48
N ARG A 471 16.75 17.61 -3.97
CA ARG A 471 15.46 17.26 -4.59
C ARG A 471 14.39 18.32 -4.37
N LEU A 472 14.43 19.04 -3.25
CA LEU A 472 13.54 20.16 -3.00
C LEU A 472 13.82 21.32 -3.98
N VAL A 473 15.09 21.60 -4.29
CA VAL A 473 15.48 22.57 -5.34
C VAL A 473 14.90 22.16 -6.69
N LYS A 474 15.04 20.89 -7.10
CA LYS A 474 14.47 20.40 -8.38
C LYS A 474 12.95 20.52 -8.41
N PHE A 475 12.29 20.16 -7.33
CA PHE A 475 10.83 20.28 -7.22
C PHE A 475 10.37 21.74 -7.26
N LEU A 476 11.06 22.64 -6.54
CA LEU A 476 10.78 24.08 -6.54
C LEU A 476 11.04 24.70 -7.92
N ALA A 477 12.06 24.26 -8.65
CA ALA A 477 12.32 24.69 -10.03
C ALA A 477 11.17 24.29 -10.97
N ILE A 478 10.60 23.09 -10.82
CA ILE A 478 9.39 22.68 -11.55
C ILE A 478 8.20 23.57 -11.17
N ALA A 479 8.04 23.91 -9.89
CA ALA A 479 6.98 24.82 -9.45
C ALA A 479 7.13 26.22 -10.07
N VAL A 480 8.35 26.77 -10.11
CA VAL A 480 8.68 28.05 -10.77
C VAL A 480 8.36 28.01 -12.27
N ASP A 481 8.80 26.99 -12.99
CA ASP A 481 8.54 26.83 -14.43
C ASP A 481 7.03 26.68 -14.72
N LEU A 482 6.30 25.90 -13.90
CA LEU A 482 4.85 25.75 -14.05
C LEU A 482 4.10 27.04 -13.73
N ASP A 483 4.51 27.77 -12.68
CA ASP A 483 3.90 29.04 -12.30
C ASP A 483 4.07 30.10 -13.40
N GLY A 484 5.27 30.20 -13.99
CA GLY A 484 5.57 31.08 -15.12
C GLY A 484 4.80 30.72 -16.39
N ARG A 485 4.65 29.42 -16.72
CA ARG A 485 3.87 28.97 -17.89
C ARG A 485 2.36 29.13 -17.70
N ARG A 486 1.86 29.10 -16.46
CA ARG A 486 0.42 29.06 -16.13
C ARG A 486 0.01 30.14 -15.11
N PRO A 487 0.02 31.42 -15.51
CA PRO A 487 -0.37 32.51 -14.62
C PRO A 487 -1.88 32.52 -14.29
N ARG A 488 -2.73 32.09 -15.23
CA ARG A 488 -4.20 32.17 -15.12
C ARG A 488 -4.90 30.80 -15.05
N PRO A 489 -6.01 30.68 -14.31
CA PRO A 489 -6.85 29.48 -14.35
C PRO A 489 -7.54 29.32 -15.71
N ARG A 490 -7.67 28.08 -16.19
CA ARG A 490 -8.41 27.73 -17.41
C ARG A 490 -9.23 26.46 -17.23
N ILE A 491 -10.15 26.23 -18.16
CA ILE A 491 -10.88 24.98 -18.27
C ILE A 491 -10.03 23.99 -19.08
N TRP A 492 -9.88 22.79 -18.56
CA TRP A 492 -9.15 21.69 -19.18
C TRP A 492 -10.14 20.62 -19.61
N ALA A 493 -10.11 20.26 -20.89
CA ALA A 493 -10.97 19.23 -21.46
C ALA A 493 -10.34 17.83 -21.29
N PRO A 494 -11.17 16.76 -21.19
CA PRO A 494 -10.68 15.39 -21.07
C PRO A 494 -10.02 14.92 -22.37
N SER A 495 -8.85 14.30 -22.27
CA SER A 495 -8.07 13.78 -23.41
C SER A 495 -7.94 12.24 -23.41
N GLY A 496 -8.47 11.56 -22.39
CA GLY A 496 -8.08 10.18 -22.03
C GLY A 496 -9.05 9.04 -22.39
N PHE A 497 -10.27 9.29 -22.88
CA PHE A 497 -11.27 8.22 -23.04
C PHE A 497 -10.81 7.04 -23.91
N GLY A 498 -10.10 7.31 -25.02
CA GLY A 498 -9.56 6.28 -25.91
C GLY A 498 -8.33 5.53 -25.38
N LYS A 499 -7.52 6.17 -24.52
CA LYS A 499 -6.30 5.59 -23.94
C LYS A 499 -6.63 4.62 -22.81
N LEU A 500 -7.62 4.95 -21.98
CA LEU A 500 -8.07 4.09 -20.89
C LEU A 500 -8.72 2.79 -21.38
N GLY A 501 -9.55 2.86 -22.43
CA GLY A 501 -10.17 1.66 -23.02
C GLY A 501 -9.13 0.66 -23.55
N ARG A 502 -8.06 1.16 -24.18
CA ARG A 502 -6.91 0.36 -24.62
C ARG A 502 -6.13 -0.24 -23.45
N LYS A 503 -5.92 0.53 -22.36
CA LYS A 503 -5.22 0.08 -21.16
C LYS A 503 -5.99 -1.02 -20.40
N ILE A 504 -7.32 -0.90 -20.32
CA ILE A 504 -8.21 -1.91 -19.71
C ILE A 504 -8.29 -3.20 -20.55
N MET A 505 -8.31 -3.08 -21.89
CA MET A 505 -8.33 -4.23 -22.81
C MET A 505 -6.97 -4.93 -22.96
N SER A 506 -5.86 -4.24 -22.67
CA SER A 506 -4.54 -4.88 -22.69
C SER A 506 -4.42 -5.85 -21.51
N ARG A 507 -4.50 -7.14 -21.81
CA ARG A 507 -4.48 -8.26 -20.85
C ARG A 507 -3.14 -8.41 -20.10
N ARG A 508 -2.22 -7.44 -20.23
CA ARG A 508 -0.82 -7.55 -19.81
C ARG A 508 -0.39 -6.49 -18.78
N ASN A 509 -1.10 -5.36 -18.66
CA ASN A 509 -0.81 -4.28 -17.72
C ASN A 509 -2.06 -3.81 -16.95
N VAL A 510 -2.69 -4.71 -16.20
CA VAL A 510 -3.63 -4.28 -15.15
C VAL A 510 -2.79 -3.80 -13.97
N ASP A 511 -2.31 -2.57 -14.06
CA ASP A 511 -1.49 -1.91 -13.05
C ASP A 511 -2.08 -2.13 -11.65
N ARG A 512 -1.23 -2.65 -10.75
CA ARG A 512 -1.49 -2.94 -9.33
C ARG A 512 -1.66 -1.68 -8.46
N GLN A 513 -2.07 -0.55 -9.06
CA GLN A 513 -2.33 0.70 -8.34
C GLN A 513 -3.69 0.66 -7.63
N VAL A 514 -3.68 1.09 -6.36
CA VAL A 514 -4.86 1.24 -5.50
C VAL A 514 -5.78 2.29 -6.13
N THR A 515 -6.91 1.87 -6.69
CA THR A 515 -7.99 2.79 -7.00
C THR A 515 -8.83 3.00 -5.73
N PRO A 516 -9.33 4.21 -5.46
CA PRO A 516 -10.16 4.53 -4.28
C PRO A 516 -11.51 3.78 -4.22
N LEU A 517 -11.75 2.87 -5.17
CA LEU A 517 -12.95 2.04 -5.31
C LEU A 517 -12.76 0.60 -4.81
N ALA A 518 -11.55 0.22 -4.37
CA ALA A 518 -11.31 -1.11 -3.83
C ALA A 518 -12.00 -1.26 -2.47
N ILE A 519 -13.05 -2.08 -2.42
CA ILE A 519 -13.71 -2.50 -1.17
C ILE A 519 -13.19 -3.91 -0.86
N GLY A 520 -12.20 -4.00 0.03
CA GLY A 520 -11.68 -5.27 0.54
C GLY A 520 -10.16 -5.41 0.43
N THR A 521 -9.60 -6.22 1.32
CA THR A 521 -8.17 -6.53 1.47
C THR A 521 -7.86 -7.88 0.82
N SER A 522 -7.46 -7.92 -0.46
CA SER A 522 -7.07 -9.20 -1.09
C SER A 522 -6.05 -9.05 -2.21
N ASN A 523 -5.09 -8.15 -2.06
CA ASN A 523 -3.84 -8.35 -2.80
C ASN A 523 -3.07 -9.46 -2.07
N ASP A 524 -2.82 -10.63 -2.68
CA ASP A 524 -1.92 -11.65 -2.12
C ASP A 524 -0.59 -10.97 -1.70
N PRO A 525 -0.30 -10.87 -0.40
CA PRO A 525 0.88 -10.18 0.10
C PRO A 525 2.13 -11.07 0.08
N THR A 526 2.01 -12.31 -0.40
CA THR A 526 3.11 -13.29 -0.41
C THR A 526 3.81 -13.41 -1.77
N SER A 527 3.21 -12.88 -2.84
CA SER A 527 3.78 -12.87 -4.19
C SER A 527 4.40 -11.52 -4.56
N PHE A 528 5.69 -11.52 -4.87
CA PHE A 528 6.39 -10.43 -5.53
C PHE A 528 6.69 -10.87 -6.97
N ASP A 529 6.10 -10.20 -7.97
CA ASP A 529 6.50 -10.44 -9.37
C ASP A 529 7.57 -9.41 -9.77
N GLU A 530 8.70 -9.91 -10.26
CA GLU A 530 9.87 -9.10 -10.67
C GLU A 530 9.59 -8.12 -11.83
N ARG A 531 8.50 -8.33 -12.59
CA ARG A 531 8.09 -7.46 -13.71
C ARG A 531 7.59 -6.08 -13.30
N ALA A 532 7.34 -5.84 -12.02
CA ALA A 532 6.80 -4.57 -11.56
C ALA A 532 7.74 -3.37 -11.83
N GLY A 533 9.05 -3.58 -12.05
CA GLY A 533 10.04 -2.51 -12.19
C GLY A 533 10.43 -2.08 -13.61
N ASP A 534 9.95 -2.76 -14.66
CA ASP A 534 10.40 -2.49 -16.04
C ASP A 534 9.36 -1.78 -16.93
N ASP A 535 8.09 -1.80 -16.55
CA ASP A 535 6.99 -1.45 -17.48
C ASP A 535 6.36 -0.05 -17.27
N LEU A 536 6.96 0.85 -16.45
CA LEU A 536 6.41 2.18 -16.15
C LEU A 536 7.20 3.38 -16.71
N ASP A 537 8.39 3.18 -17.26
CA ASP A 537 9.19 4.27 -17.86
C ASP A 537 9.05 4.33 -19.40
N SER A 538 8.18 3.52 -20.01
CA SER A 538 7.97 3.50 -21.47
C SER A 538 6.99 4.57 -22.00
N ASP A 539 6.32 5.35 -21.15
CA ASP A 539 5.20 6.22 -21.56
C ASP A 539 5.57 7.71 -21.65
N GLY A 540 6.78 8.02 -22.09
CA GLY A 540 7.23 9.38 -22.43
C GLY A 540 7.92 9.41 -23.79
N TYR A 541 7.28 10.05 -24.78
CA TYR A 541 7.71 10.30 -26.16
C TYR A 541 7.37 9.21 -27.21
N ASP A 542 6.18 9.37 -27.81
CA ASP A 542 6.02 9.09 -29.25
C ASP A 542 6.93 10.07 -30.01
N SER A 543 8.12 9.65 -30.39
CA SER A 543 8.88 10.30 -31.46
C SER A 543 8.70 9.48 -32.72
N GLU A 544 7.80 9.95 -33.58
CA GLU A 544 7.71 9.47 -34.95
C GLU A 544 9.04 9.78 -35.67
N GLY A 545 9.64 8.74 -36.25
CA GLY A 545 10.69 8.86 -37.25
C GLY A 545 12.09 8.47 -36.76
N GLU A 546 12.45 7.19 -36.91
CA GLU A 546 13.81 6.83 -37.33
C GLU A 546 13.87 5.42 -37.93
N GLN A 547 14.72 5.29 -38.94
CA GLN A 547 14.73 4.25 -39.97
C GLN A 547 15.17 2.87 -39.44
N LYS A 548 14.54 1.82 -39.98
CA LYS A 548 14.95 0.41 -39.83
C LYS A 548 16.34 0.17 -40.41
N GLY A 549 17.37 0.20 -39.56
CA GLY A 549 18.64 -0.51 -39.78
C GLY A 549 18.52 -1.95 -39.29
N LYS A 550 18.65 -2.93 -40.18
CA LYS A 550 18.74 -4.36 -39.85
C LYS A 550 20.11 -4.63 -39.19
N GLY A 551 20.11 -4.83 -37.87
CA GLY A 551 21.22 -5.43 -37.13
C GLY A 551 20.71 -6.64 -36.36
N GLU A 552 21.47 -7.74 -36.39
CA GLU A 552 21.12 -9.06 -35.83
C GLU A 552 20.54 -8.99 -34.41
N GLU A 553 19.36 -9.62 -34.25
CA GLU A 553 18.76 -9.87 -32.95
C GLU A 553 19.61 -10.89 -32.18
N ILE A 554 20.47 -10.42 -31.29
CA ILE A 554 20.99 -11.25 -30.20
C ILE A 554 19.77 -11.67 -29.37
N PRO A 555 19.48 -12.98 -29.22
CA PRO A 555 18.31 -13.42 -28.49
C PRO A 555 18.46 -13.00 -27.03
N LYS A 556 17.64 -12.01 -26.61
CA LYS A 556 17.50 -11.64 -25.20
C LYS A 556 16.99 -12.87 -24.46
N GLU A 557 17.89 -13.58 -23.79
CA GLU A 557 17.51 -14.64 -22.86
C GLU A 557 16.54 -14.03 -21.84
N ASN A 558 15.35 -14.61 -21.75
CA ASN A 558 14.35 -14.26 -20.75
C ASN A 558 14.88 -14.69 -19.38
N PHE A 559 15.75 -13.89 -18.77
CA PHE A 559 16.08 -14.03 -17.37
C PHE A 559 14.81 -13.80 -16.54
N SER A 560 14.58 -14.75 -15.62
CA SER A 560 13.71 -14.64 -14.45
C SER A 560 12.18 -14.77 -14.58
N ALA A 561 11.68 -15.71 -15.39
CA ALA A 561 10.49 -16.44 -14.94
C ALA A 561 10.93 -17.43 -13.86
N ARG A 562 10.28 -17.47 -12.68
CA ARG A 562 10.55 -18.44 -11.59
C ARG A 562 10.55 -19.86 -12.17
N LYS A 563 11.73 -20.40 -12.49
CA LYS A 563 11.89 -21.72 -13.10
C LYS A 563 11.58 -22.73 -12.00
N ASN A 564 10.64 -23.64 -12.27
CA ASN A 564 10.44 -24.78 -11.38
C ASN A 564 11.72 -25.62 -11.45
N PRO A 565 12.49 -25.77 -10.37
CA PRO A 565 13.75 -26.52 -10.40
C PRO A 565 13.52 -27.99 -10.77
N ASP A 566 12.32 -28.51 -10.49
CA ASP A 566 11.95 -29.92 -10.70
C ASP A 566 11.30 -30.19 -12.07
N ALA A 567 11.08 -29.18 -12.92
CA ALA A 567 10.37 -29.36 -14.19
C ALA A 567 11.00 -28.59 -15.36
N LEU A 568 11.50 -29.35 -16.35
CA LEU A 568 11.94 -28.83 -17.64
C LEU A 568 10.75 -28.29 -18.47
N PRO A 569 10.97 -27.34 -19.40
CA PRO A 569 9.92 -26.82 -20.26
C PRO A 569 9.29 -27.94 -21.11
N PRO A 570 7.95 -28.01 -21.23
CA PRO A 570 7.29 -29.11 -21.91
C PRO A 570 7.56 -29.08 -23.42
N THR A 571 8.17 -30.13 -23.94
CA THR A 571 8.48 -30.30 -25.36
C THR A 571 7.29 -30.89 -26.14
N THR A 572 6.50 -31.76 -25.52
CA THR A 572 5.35 -32.46 -26.14
C THR A 572 4.02 -31.67 -26.00
N ALA A 573 3.12 -31.79 -26.99
CA ALA A 573 1.77 -31.22 -26.93
C ALA A 573 0.97 -31.69 -25.70
N PHE A 574 1.12 -32.96 -25.30
CA PHE A 574 0.54 -33.51 -24.08
C PHE A 574 1.09 -32.83 -22.81
N GLY A 575 2.39 -32.57 -22.74
CA GLY A 575 3.01 -31.80 -21.65
C GLY A 575 2.50 -30.36 -21.57
N ARG A 576 2.19 -29.73 -22.72
CA ARG A 576 1.54 -28.41 -22.76
C ARG A 576 0.11 -28.47 -22.21
N PHE A 577 -0.66 -29.51 -22.53
CA PHE A 577 -1.99 -29.73 -21.96
C PHE A 577 -1.94 -29.95 -20.45
N PHE A 578 -1.06 -30.82 -19.93
CA PHE A 578 -0.90 -31.03 -18.49
C PHE A 578 -0.40 -29.79 -17.75
N ARG A 579 0.38 -28.93 -18.40
CA ARG A 579 0.73 -27.61 -17.84
C ARG A 579 -0.48 -26.70 -17.71
N ILE A 580 -1.36 -26.67 -18.71
CA ILE A 580 -2.63 -25.93 -18.64
C ILE A 580 -3.54 -26.50 -17.55
N LEU A 581 -3.68 -27.82 -17.49
CA LEU A 581 -4.47 -28.52 -16.48
C LEU A 581 -3.91 -28.31 -15.07
N GLY A 582 -2.58 -28.36 -14.93
CA GLY A 582 -1.86 -28.07 -13.68
C GLY A 582 -2.07 -26.63 -13.22
N ASN A 583 -2.15 -25.67 -14.15
CA ASN A 583 -2.50 -24.28 -13.82
C ASN A 583 -3.95 -24.16 -13.31
N ILE A 584 -4.89 -24.92 -13.89
CA ILE A 584 -6.28 -24.96 -13.42
C ILE A 584 -6.36 -25.57 -12.01
N PHE A 585 -5.69 -26.69 -11.76
CA PHE A 585 -5.64 -27.28 -10.41
C PHE A 585 -4.97 -26.35 -9.39
N ARG A 586 -3.89 -25.66 -9.80
CA ARG A 586 -3.24 -24.65 -8.95
C ARG A 586 -4.16 -23.47 -8.65
N PHE A 587 -4.99 -23.06 -9.61
CA PHE A 587 -6.01 -22.04 -9.42
C PHE A 587 -7.07 -22.46 -8.39
N PHE A 588 -7.64 -23.67 -8.49
CA PHE A 588 -8.62 -24.15 -7.50
C PHE A 588 -8.02 -24.35 -6.10
N LYS A 589 -6.72 -24.64 -6.02
CA LYS A 589 -5.98 -24.75 -4.75
C LYS A 589 -5.48 -23.39 -4.21
N SER A 590 -5.58 -22.31 -5.00
CA SER A 590 -5.16 -20.99 -4.55
C SER A 590 -6.10 -20.47 -3.46
N PRO A 591 -5.64 -19.59 -2.56
CA PRO A 591 -6.49 -18.97 -1.54
C PRO A 591 -7.74 -18.31 -2.14
N GLU A 592 -7.60 -17.70 -3.31
CA GLU A 592 -8.66 -17.01 -4.06
C GLU A 592 -9.67 -18.00 -4.68
N GLY A 593 -9.19 -19.12 -5.22
CA GLY A 593 -10.05 -20.20 -5.73
C GLY A 593 -10.85 -20.88 -4.62
N ILE A 594 -10.22 -21.12 -3.47
CA ILE A 594 -10.88 -21.66 -2.27
C ILE A 594 -11.92 -20.67 -1.74
N PHE A 595 -11.61 -19.36 -1.73
CA PHE A 595 -12.58 -18.33 -1.36
C PHE A 595 -13.81 -18.36 -2.27
N GLY A 596 -13.62 -18.39 -3.60
CA GLY A 596 -14.74 -18.50 -4.55
C GLY A 596 -15.57 -19.77 -4.34
N LEU A 597 -14.92 -20.90 -4.04
CA LEU A 597 -15.60 -22.15 -3.73
C LEU A 597 -16.44 -22.05 -2.45
N ARG A 598 -15.89 -21.50 -1.36
CA ARG A 598 -16.63 -21.23 -0.11
C ARG A 598 -17.82 -20.32 -0.35
N HIS A 599 -17.62 -19.27 -1.13
CA HIS A 599 -18.66 -18.32 -1.51
C HIS A 599 -19.83 -19.02 -2.21
N ALA A 600 -19.55 -19.91 -3.16
CA ALA A 600 -20.58 -20.69 -3.86
C ALA A 600 -21.27 -21.73 -2.95
N VAL A 601 -20.51 -22.44 -2.11
CA VAL A 601 -21.06 -23.46 -1.20
C VAL A 601 -21.98 -22.84 -0.15
N VAL A 602 -21.58 -21.73 0.49
CA VAL A 602 -22.44 -20.99 1.44
C VAL A 602 -23.72 -20.53 0.77
N SER A 603 -23.59 -19.96 -0.43
CA SER A 603 -24.73 -19.45 -1.20
C SER A 603 -25.72 -20.56 -1.49
N LEU A 604 -25.24 -21.69 -2.00
CA LEU A 604 -26.08 -22.85 -2.32
C LEU A 604 -26.74 -23.44 -1.06
N ALA A 605 -26.00 -23.57 0.04
CA ALA A 605 -26.53 -24.11 1.30
C ALA A 605 -27.67 -23.27 1.87
N LEU A 606 -27.55 -21.94 1.86
CA LEU A 606 -28.61 -21.03 2.32
C LEU A 606 -29.75 -20.87 1.31
N TRP A 607 -29.53 -21.23 0.04
CA TRP A 607 -30.55 -21.19 -1.01
C TRP A 607 -31.44 -22.44 -1.04
N ILE A 608 -30.93 -23.63 -0.69
CA ILE A 608 -31.70 -24.91 -0.73
C ILE A 608 -33.08 -24.84 -0.05
N PRO A 609 -33.24 -24.22 1.15
CA PRO A 609 -34.55 -24.12 1.79
C PRO A 609 -35.61 -23.34 0.98
N SER A 610 -35.19 -22.50 0.02
CA SER A 610 -36.11 -21.75 -0.85
C SER A 610 -36.76 -22.61 -1.94
N VAL A 611 -36.11 -23.71 -2.34
CA VAL A 611 -36.55 -24.57 -3.45
C VAL A 611 -37.16 -25.90 -3.00
N CYS A 612 -37.20 -26.18 -1.70
CA CYS A 612 -37.89 -27.34 -1.15
C CYS A 612 -39.34 -26.97 -0.82
N SER A 613 -40.30 -27.73 -1.33
CA SER A 613 -41.74 -27.44 -1.15
C SER A 613 -42.19 -27.40 0.30
N SER A 614 -41.53 -28.14 1.20
CA SER A 614 -41.82 -28.16 2.63
C SER A 614 -41.30 -26.93 3.39
N THR A 615 -40.26 -26.25 2.89
CA THR A 615 -39.59 -25.13 3.59
C THR A 615 -39.72 -23.79 2.87
N ALA A 616 -40.15 -23.78 1.60
CA ALA A 616 -40.27 -22.57 0.78
C ALA A 616 -41.14 -21.49 1.45
N TRP A 617 -42.29 -21.87 1.99
CA TRP A 617 -43.19 -20.94 2.69
C TRP A 617 -42.50 -20.25 3.89
N PHE A 618 -41.74 -21.00 4.69
CA PHE A 618 -40.99 -20.45 5.82
C PHE A 618 -39.88 -19.49 5.34
N TYR A 619 -39.16 -19.87 4.28
CA TYR A 619 -38.08 -19.06 3.72
C TYR A 619 -38.57 -17.73 3.16
N TYR A 620 -39.62 -17.73 2.32
CA TYR A 620 -40.16 -16.50 1.75
C TYR A 620 -40.91 -15.66 2.79
N GLY A 621 -41.60 -16.30 3.75
CA GLY A 621 -42.32 -15.60 4.81
C GLY A 621 -41.41 -14.82 5.75
N ASN A 622 -40.24 -15.37 6.09
CA ASN A 622 -39.24 -14.69 6.92
C ASN A 622 -38.16 -13.95 6.12
N ARG A 623 -38.30 -13.81 4.79
CA ARG A 623 -37.33 -13.14 3.92
C ARG A 623 -35.90 -13.70 4.05
N GLY A 624 -35.77 -15.03 4.02
CA GLY A 624 -34.52 -15.78 4.16
C GLY A 624 -33.40 -15.38 3.18
N LEU A 625 -33.76 -14.76 2.04
CA LEU A 625 -32.81 -14.16 1.08
C LEU A 625 -31.77 -13.25 1.75
N TRP A 626 -32.14 -12.53 2.81
CA TRP A 626 -31.18 -11.65 3.48
C TRP A 626 -30.14 -12.40 4.30
N ALA A 627 -30.45 -13.58 4.85
CA ALA A 627 -29.42 -14.40 5.48
C ALA A 627 -28.35 -14.82 4.46
N LEU A 628 -28.77 -15.14 3.24
CA LEU A 628 -27.89 -15.46 2.11
C LEU A 628 -26.99 -14.27 1.73
N ILE A 629 -27.55 -13.08 1.52
CA ILE A 629 -26.78 -11.87 1.20
C ILE A 629 -25.80 -11.52 2.33
N MET A 630 -26.22 -11.68 3.60
CA MET A 630 -25.35 -11.42 4.76
C MET A 630 -24.19 -12.42 4.86
N ALA A 631 -24.42 -13.67 4.49
CA ALA A 631 -23.37 -14.69 4.47
C ALA A 631 -22.33 -14.39 3.38
N GLN A 632 -22.76 -14.09 2.15
CA GLN A 632 -21.88 -13.75 1.02
C GLN A 632 -21.05 -12.50 1.29
N THR A 633 -21.71 -11.41 1.69
CA THR A 633 -21.01 -10.17 2.03
C THR A 633 -20.14 -10.33 3.28
N GLY A 634 -20.42 -11.34 4.12
CA GLY A 634 -19.73 -11.69 5.38
C GLY A 634 -18.43 -12.46 5.23
N LEU A 635 -18.21 -13.13 4.09
CA LEU A 635 -17.03 -13.94 3.86
C LEU A 635 -15.78 -13.08 3.63
N ALA A 636 -14.67 -13.49 4.22
CA ALA A 636 -13.34 -12.94 3.94
C ALA A 636 -12.41 -14.07 3.49
N VAL A 637 -11.32 -13.72 2.80
CA VAL A 637 -10.31 -14.69 2.34
C VAL A 637 -9.58 -15.35 3.52
N TYR A 638 -9.37 -14.59 4.61
CA TYR A 638 -8.64 -15.03 5.80
C TYR A 638 -9.56 -15.16 7.03
N ALA A 639 -9.27 -16.15 7.86
CA ALA A 639 -10.11 -16.48 9.02
C ALA A 639 -10.11 -15.38 10.09
N GLY A 640 -8.95 -14.81 10.43
CA GLY A 640 -8.84 -13.72 11.40
C GLY A 640 -9.63 -12.47 10.98
N ASP A 641 -9.59 -12.13 9.69
CA ASP A 641 -10.32 -10.98 9.15
C ASP A 641 -11.83 -11.22 9.14
N GLN A 642 -12.27 -12.46 8.86
CA GLN A 642 -13.67 -12.84 8.96
C GLN A 642 -14.19 -12.76 10.41
N ILE A 643 -13.41 -13.24 11.39
CA ILE A 643 -13.80 -13.21 12.81
C ILE A 643 -13.87 -11.78 13.33
N ALA A 644 -12.85 -10.95 13.03
CA ALA A 644 -12.88 -9.54 13.40
C ALA A 644 -14.06 -8.81 12.72
N GLY A 645 -14.28 -9.09 11.43
CA GLY A 645 -15.42 -8.58 10.67
C GLY A 645 -16.76 -9.00 11.26
N PHE A 646 -16.88 -10.23 11.78
CA PHE A 646 -18.07 -10.72 12.45
C PHE A 646 -18.43 -9.89 13.69
N PHE A 647 -17.46 -9.63 14.58
CA PHE A 647 -17.68 -8.78 15.75
C PHE A 647 -18.10 -7.36 15.34
N VAL A 648 -17.39 -6.76 14.38
CA VAL A 648 -17.69 -5.41 13.89
C VAL A 648 -19.10 -5.33 13.31
N ARG A 649 -19.52 -6.33 12.53
CA ARG A 649 -20.84 -6.36 11.89
C ARG A 649 -21.95 -6.61 12.89
N ILE A 650 -21.78 -7.53 13.83
CA ILE A 650 -22.77 -7.74 14.92
C ILE A 650 -22.96 -6.46 15.70
N THR A 651 -21.87 -5.82 16.13
CA THR A 651 -21.93 -4.57 16.89
C THR A 651 -22.65 -3.48 16.09
N GLY A 652 -22.30 -3.31 14.80
CA GLY A 652 -22.98 -2.37 13.91
C GLY A 652 -24.47 -2.68 13.71
N THR A 653 -24.83 -3.95 13.56
CA THR A 653 -26.23 -4.39 13.46
C THR A 653 -26.99 -4.13 14.75
N ILE A 654 -26.44 -4.43 15.93
CA ILE A 654 -27.11 -4.16 17.22
C ILE A 654 -27.41 -2.68 17.37
N PHE A 655 -26.42 -1.80 17.15
CA PHE A 655 -26.63 -0.36 17.22
C PHE A 655 -27.65 0.12 16.18
N GLY A 656 -27.54 -0.36 14.93
CA GLY A 656 -28.46 0.00 13.86
C GLY A 656 -29.88 -0.50 14.10
N LEU A 657 -30.05 -1.65 14.76
CA LEU A 657 -31.36 -2.19 15.14
C LEU A 657 -32.02 -1.32 16.20
N LEU A 658 -31.31 -1.02 17.29
CA LEU A 658 -31.83 -0.19 18.39
C LEU A 658 -32.26 1.19 17.89
N ILE A 659 -31.40 1.84 17.11
CA ILE A 659 -31.66 3.17 16.55
C ILE A 659 -32.77 3.10 15.48
N GLY A 660 -32.72 2.13 14.58
CA GLY A 660 -33.74 1.98 13.54
C GLY A 660 -35.14 1.73 14.10
N MET A 661 -35.25 0.94 15.17
CA MET A 661 -36.52 0.75 15.89
C MET A 661 -36.99 2.04 16.55
N ALA A 662 -36.11 2.74 17.26
CA ALA A 662 -36.46 4.01 17.90
C ALA A 662 -36.93 5.06 16.86
N VAL A 663 -36.20 5.21 15.76
CA VAL A 663 -36.54 6.15 14.67
C VAL A 663 -37.88 5.80 14.02
N TRP A 664 -38.19 4.52 13.82
CA TRP A 664 -39.49 4.11 13.30
C TRP A 664 -40.64 4.57 14.22
N TYR A 665 -40.55 4.32 15.53
CA TYR A 665 -41.60 4.74 16.46
C TYR A 665 -41.67 6.26 16.65
N ILE A 666 -40.56 6.98 16.50
CA ILE A 666 -40.56 8.46 16.48
C ILE A 666 -41.29 8.97 15.23
N GLY A 667 -41.05 8.38 14.06
CA GLY A 667 -41.64 8.82 12.78
C GLY A 667 -43.09 8.35 12.56
N ALA A 668 -43.47 7.20 13.12
CA ALA A 668 -44.77 6.57 12.89
C ALA A 668 -45.70 6.57 14.10
N GLY A 669 -45.19 6.72 15.33
CA GLY A 669 -45.97 6.52 16.54
C GLY A 669 -46.61 5.13 16.55
N ASN A 670 -47.93 5.08 16.81
CA ASN A 670 -48.75 3.86 16.73
C ASN A 670 -49.46 3.69 15.38
N GLY A 671 -49.29 4.64 14.45
CA GLY A 671 -50.00 4.68 13.17
C GLY A 671 -49.15 4.25 11.99
N ASP A 672 -49.53 4.74 10.81
CA ASP A 672 -49.02 4.23 9.53
C ASP A 672 -47.68 4.85 9.13
N GLY A 673 -47.19 5.86 9.85
CA GLY A 673 -46.02 6.65 9.47
C GLY A 673 -46.39 8.05 9.02
N ASN A 674 -45.82 9.10 9.65
CA ASN A 674 -45.88 10.43 9.05
C ASN A 674 -44.79 10.54 7.97
N HIS A 675 -45.21 10.85 6.73
CA HIS A 675 -44.33 11.04 5.57
C HIS A 675 -43.11 11.93 5.88
N TYR A 676 -43.36 13.12 6.44
CA TYR A 676 -42.28 14.06 6.76
C TYR A 676 -41.47 13.62 7.98
N GLY A 677 -42.15 13.09 9.01
CA GLY A 677 -41.53 12.64 10.26
C GLY A 677 -40.52 11.52 10.03
N VAL A 678 -40.88 10.53 9.20
CA VAL A 678 -39.99 9.41 8.87
C VAL A 678 -38.76 9.89 8.09
N VAL A 679 -38.92 10.77 7.09
CA VAL A 679 -37.77 11.29 6.32
C VAL A 679 -36.81 12.09 7.20
N VAL A 680 -37.33 13.03 8.00
CA VAL A 680 -36.51 13.91 8.84
C VAL A 680 -35.81 13.12 9.94
N ALA A 681 -36.54 12.27 10.67
CA ALA A 681 -35.96 11.45 11.73
C ALA A 681 -34.90 10.49 11.17
N THR A 682 -35.20 9.78 10.08
CA THR A 682 -34.22 8.85 9.48
C THR A 682 -32.96 9.57 9.02
N THR A 683 -33.11 10.73 8.37
CA THR A 683 -31.95 11.51 7.91
C THR A 683 -31.12 12.01 9.09
N ALA A 684 -31.77 12.59 10.11
CA ALA A 684 -31.08 13.17 11.27
C ALA A 684 -30.30 12.12 12.06
N PHE A 685 -30.90 10.95 12.32
CA PHE A 685 -30.25 9.88 13.08
C PHE A 685 -29.22 9.10 12.26
N THR A 686 -29.35 9.04 10.92
CA THR A 686 -28.36 8.38 10.04
C THR A 686 -27.17 9.29 9.71
N ALA A 687 -27.34 10.61 9.74
CA ALA A 687 -26.30 11.57 9.35
C ALA A 687 -24.98 11.45 10.13
N PRO A 688 -24.94 11.24 11.47
CA PRO A 688 -23.71 11.01 12.20
C PRO A 688 -22.96 9.75 11.74
N PHE A 689 -23.69 8.69 11.37
CA PHE A 689 -23.08 7.44 10.89
C PHE A 689 -22.55 7.58 9.45
N ILE A 690 -23.20 8.40 8.61
CA ILE A 690 -22.64 8.79 7.31
C ILE A 690 -21.35 9.60 7.51
N LEU A 691 -21.27 10.48 8.52
CA LEU A 691 -20.03 11.19 8.86
C LEU A 691 -18.95 10.20 9.32
N GLY A 692 -19.30 9.27 10.22
CA GLY A 692 -18.40 8.20 10.66
C GLY A 692 -17.84 7.40 9.49
N ARG A 693 -18.69 7.04 8.51
CA ARG A 693 -18.25 6.38 7.27
C ARG A 693 -17.25 7.20 6.46
N LEU A 694 -17.38 8.53 6.44
CA LEU A 694 -16.53 9.42 5.63
C LEU A 694 -15.22 9.80 6.33
N ALA A 695 -15.20 9.86 7.66
CA ALA A 695 -14.08 10.40 8.44
C ALA A 695 -13.30 9.33 9.22
N ALA A 696 -13.90 8.18 9.52
CA ALA A 696 -13.24 7.16 10.33
C ALA A 696 -12.13 6.43 9.55
N PRO A 697 -11.12 5.87 10.25
CA PRO A 697 -10.10 5.04 9.64
C PRO A 697 -10.72 3.87 8.85
N PRO A 698 -10.09 3.42 7.74
CA PRO A 698 -10.63 2.35 6.88
C PRO A 698 -11.02 1.07 7.62
N GLN A 699 -10.35 0.76 8.74
CA GLN A 699 -10.63 -0.40 9.59
C GLN A 699 -12.02 -0.37 10.24
N GLN A 700 -12.54 0.82 10.56
CA GLN A 700 -13.85 0.99 11.21
C GLN A 700 -14.97 1.28 10.21
N MET A 701 -14.66 1.48 8.93
CA MET A 701 -15.64 1.83 7.89
C MET A 701 -16.83 0.85 7.85
N MET A 702 -16.57 -0.46 7.98
CA MET A 702 -17.61 -1.49 7.96
C MET A 702 -18.62 -1.32 9.09
N LEU A 703 -18.19 -0.88 10.29
CA LEU A 703 -19.08 -0.64 11.43
C LEU A 703 -20.13 0.42 11.07
N TRP A 704 -19.66 1.57 10.58
CA TRP A 704 -20.51 2.72 10.26
C TRP A 704 -21.48 2.45 9.10
N VAL A 705 -21.01 1.71 8.10
CA VAL A 705 -21.85 1.25 6.99
C VAL A 705 -22.94 0.31 7.49
N MET A 706 -22.59 -0.69 8.30
CA MET A 706 -23.55 -1.68 8.80
C MET A 706 -24.62 -1.06 9.71
N THR A 707 -24.24 -0.13 10.58
CA THR A 707 -25.20 0.63 11.41
C THR A 707 -26.18 1.40 10.53
N SER A 708 -25.67 2.16 9.56
CA SER A 708 -26.50 2.97 8.65
C SER A 708 -27.43 2.12 7.79
N LEU A 709 -26.92 1.01 7.24
CA LEU A 709 -27.71 0.07 6.44
C LEU A 709 -28.85 -0.55 7.24
N THR A 710 -28.58 -0.94 8.49
CA THR A 710 -29.57 -1.59 9.36
C THR A 710 -30.71 -0.63 9.72
N ILE A 711 -30.41 0.65 9.96
CA ILE A 711 -31.42 1.70 10.18
C ILE A 711 -32.34 1.80 8.95
N VAL A 712 -31.77 1.91 7.75
CA VAL A 712 -32.52 1.98 6.49
C VAL A 712 -33.35 0.72 6.27
N PHE A 713 -32.84 -0.46 6.62
CA PHE A 713 -33.59 -1.71 6.51
C PHE A 713 -34.85 -1.73 7.35
N ILE A 714 -34.76 -1.36 8.63
CA ILE A 714 -35.94 -1.38 9.52
C ILE A 714 -37.01 -0.43 8.98
N ILE A 715 -36.61 0.79 8.65
CA ILE A 715 -37.53 1.85 8.26
C ILE A 715 -38.11 1.57 6.88
N GLY A 716 -37.28 1.16 5.92
CA GLY A 716 -37.69 0.84 4.57
C GLY A 716 -38.69 -0.31 4.50
N TYR A 717 -38.45 -1.39 5.24
CA TYR A 717 -39.40 -2.51 5.30
C TYR A 717 -40.67 -2.16 6.07
N SER A 718 -40.56 -1.43 7.18
CA SER A 718 -41.72 -0.99 7.96
C SER A 718 -42.64 -0.08 7.12
N TRP A 719 -42.04 0.79 6.29
CA TRP A 719 -42.79 1.65 5.37
C TRP A 719 -43.48 0.86 4.25
N ILE A 720 -42.74 -0.06 3.60
CA ILE A 720 -43.29 -0.89 2.50
C ILE A 720 -44.39 -1.82 3.00
N ASP A 721 -44.23 -2.48 4.15
CA ASP A 721 -45.24 -3.40 4.68
C ASP A 721 -46.57 -2.68 5.02
N ARG A 722 -46.54 -1.35 5.23
CA ARG A 722 -47.75 -0.56 5.53
C ARG A 722 -48.40 0.09 4.32
N HIS A 723 -47.61 0.60 3.38
CA HIS A 723 -48.10 1.38 2.23
C HIS A 723 -48.16 0.60 0.92
N TRP A 724 -47.45 -0.53 0.81
CA TRP A 724 -47.49 -1.39 -0.36
C TRP A 724 -48.31 -2.65 -0.06
N PRO A 725 -49.19 -3.11 -0.96
CA PRO A 725 -49.92 -4.37 -0.77
C PRO A 725 -48.95 -5.55 -0.88
N VAL A 726 -48.38 -5.98 0.24
CA VAL A 726 -47.50 -7.14 0.36
C VAL A 726 -48.33 -8.37 0.75
N LEU A 727 -48.15 -9.48 0.03
CA LEU A 727 -48.87 -10.75 0.28
C LEU A 727 -48.45 -11.46 1.57
N VAL A 728 -47.22 -11.21 2.05
CA VAL A 728 -46.68 -11.71 3.31
C VAL A 728 -45.89 -10.60 3.99
N SER A 729 -46.43 -10.08 5.09
CA SER A 729 -45.79 -9.04 5.89
C SER A 729 -44.73 -9.66 6.81
N ALA A 730 -43.56 -9.03 6.87
CA ALA A 730 -42.50 -9.43 7.80
C ALA A 730 -42.76 -8.88 9.21
N GLY A 731 -43.54 -7.81 9.30
CA GLY A 731 -43.86 -7.08 10.54
C GLY A 731 -43.27 -5.68 10.51
N VAL A 732 -43.59 -4.90 11.53
CA VAL A 732 -43.24 -3.47 11.62
C VAL A 732 -42.44 -3.23 12.90
N GLY A 733 -41.46 -2.32 12.88
CA GLY A 733 -40.72 -1.89 14.07
C GLY A 733 -40.01 -3.03 14.81
N VAL A 734 -40.38 -3.28 16.08
CA VAL A 734 -39.73 -4.31 16.93
C VAL A 734 -39.85 -5.71 16.34
N GLN A 735 -41.02 -6.08 15.79
CA GLN A 735 -41.24 -7.42 15.23
C GLN A 735 -40.31 -7.70 14.04
N LEU A 736 -40.00 -6.67 13.26
CA LEU A 736 -39.05 -6.77 12.16
C LEU A 736 -37.60 -6.80 12.69
N GLY A 737 -37.30 -5.98 13.70
CA GLY A 737 -35.95 -5.82 14.25
C GLY A 737 -35.32 -7.12 14.75
N TRP A 738 -36.05 -7.92 15.54
CA TRP A 738 -35.51 -9.19 16.05
C TRP A 738 -35.38 -10.26 14.95
N LYS A 739 -36.34 -10.32 14.00
CA LYS A 739 -36.24 -11.22 12.84
C LYS A 739 -35.01 -10.92 12.00
N ARG A 740 -34.68 -9.63 11.86
CA ARG A 740 -33.47 -9.16 11.18
C ARG A 740 -32.20 -9.56 11.92
N ALA A 741 -32.15 -9.36 13.24
CA ALA A 741 -31.03 -9.83 14.06
C ALA A 741 -30.76 -11.32 13.84
N LEU A 742 -31.82 -12.13 13.84
CA LEU A 742 -31.72 -13.57 13.66
C LEU A 742 -31.17 -13.95 12.28
N LEU A 743 -31.65 -13.33 11.19
CA LEU A 743 -31.13 -13.59 9.83
C LEU A 743 -29.64 -13.25 9.69
N VAL A 744 -29.21 -12.16 10.33
CA VAL A 744 -27.80 -11.76 10.35
C VAL A 744 -26.95 -12.80 11.08
N ILE A 745 -27.40 -13.27 12.25
CA ILE A 745 -26.72 -14.33 13.01
C ILE A 745 -26.65 -15.63 12.19
N ILE A 746 -27.75 -16.03 11.53
CA ILE A 746 -27.78 -17.24 10.69
C ILE A 746 -26.78 -17.13 9.53
N GLY A 747 -26.80 -16.00 8.80
CA GLY A 747 -25.90 -15.78 7.67
C GLY A 747 -24.43 -15.85 8.08
N PHE A 748 -24.05 -15.19 9.18
CA PHE A 748 -22.68 -15.26 9.68
C PHE A 748 -22.30 -16.62 10.22
N THR A 749 -23.21 -17.30 10.91
CA THR A 749 -22.94 -18.66 11.43
C THR A 749 -22.70 -19.62 10.27
N ALA A 750 -23.49 -19.55 9.20
CA ALA A 750 -23.27 -20.34 8.00
C ALA A 750 -21.92 -20.02 7.33
N GLY A 751 -21.58 -18.73 7.22
CA GLY A 751 -20.27 -18.29 6.72
C GLY A 751 -19.10 -18.79 7.59
N PHE A 752 -19.26 -18.83 8.91
CA PHE A 752 -18.27 -19.36 9.84
C PHE A 752 -18.10 -20.89 9.70
N ILE A 753 -19.20 -21.63 9.55
CA ILE A 753 -19.18 -23.09 9.36
C ILE A 753 -18.42 -23.45 8.08
N VAL A 754 -18.72 -22.79 6.96
CA VAL A 754 -18.04 -23.09 5.68
C VAL A 754 -16.58 -22.65 5.71
N MET A 755 -16.20 -21.72 6.59
CA MET A 755 -14.79 -21.36 6.76
C MET A 755 -13.95 -22.48 7.39
N LEU A 756 -14.57 -23.35 8.20
CA LEU A 756 -13.88 -24.49 8.85
C LEU A 756 -13.50 -25.59 7.83
N PHE A 757 -14.22 -25.71 6.71
CA PHE A 757 -13.98 -26.72 5.68
C PHE A 757 -13.40 -26.09 4.40
N PRO A 758 -12.45 -26.73 3.68
CA PRO A 758 -11.64 -27.90 4.03
C PRO A 758 -10.44 -27.59 4.94
N ARG A 759 -9.85 -26.39 4.85
CA ARG A 759 -8.75 -25.92 5.72
C ARG A 759 -8.82 -24.41 5.91
N PRO A 760 -8.93 -23.89 7.14
CA PRO A 760 -8.95 -22.44 7.38
C PRO A 760 -7.62 -21.82 6.95
N THR A 761 -7.70 -20.81 6.10
CA THR A 761 -6.59 -19.94 5.71
C THR A 761 -6.34 -18.96 6.86
N SER A 762 -5.42 -19.31 7.75
CA SER A 762 -5.11 -18.50 8.95
C SER A 762 -4.35 -17.22 8.58
N SER A 763 -4.78 -16.09 9.15
CA SER A 763 -4.08 -14.81 9.10
C SER A 763 -2.68 -14.88 9.73
N ARG A 764 -2.42 -15.84 10.64
CA ARG A 764 -1.08 -16.05 11.22
C ARG A 764 -0.11 -16.61 10.18
N THR A 765 -0.57 -17.54 9.36
CA THR A 765 0.21 -18.07 8.24
C THR A 765 0.47 -16.97 7.23
N LEU A 766 -0.53 -16.12 6.96
CA LEU A 766 -0.37 -14.94 6.12
C LEU A 766 0.73 -14.00 6.66
N VAL A 767 0.63 -13.56 7.92
CA VAL A 767 1.62 -12.70 8.56
C VAL A 767 3.02 -13.30 8.44
N ARG A 768 3.16 -14.59 8.73
CA ARG A 768 4.45 -15.28 8.63
C ARG A 768 4.98 -15.34 7.20
N GLN A 769 4.14 -15.69 6.22
CA GLN A 769 4.54 -15.79 4.81
C GLN A 769 4.85 -14.43 4.18
N THR A 770 4.09 -13.39 4.52
CA THR A 770 4.37 -12.03 4.10
C THR A 770 5.70 -11.55 4.67
N LEU A 771 5.95 -11.75 5.97
CA LEU A 771 7.23 -11.39 6.59
C LEU A 771 8.40 -12.20 6.01
N ALA A 772 8.17 -13.47 5.63
CA ALA A 772 9.15 -14.29 4.95
C ALA A 772 9.50 -13.74 3.56
N ALA A 773 8.46 -13.41 2.78
CA ALA A 773 8.60 -12.91 1.43
C ALA A 773 9.25 -11.51 1.41
N THR A 774 8.84 -10.60 2.32
CA THR A 774 9.50 -9.29 2.48
C THR A 774 10.97 -9.43 2.87
N THR A 775 11.32 -10.41 3.72
CA THR A 775 12.74 -10.69 4.07
C THR A 775 13.53 -11.14 2.85
N GLY A 776 12.95 -12.00 2.01
CA GLY A 776 13.58 -12.46 0.77
C GLY A 776 13.80 -11.31 -0.23
N GLU A 777 12.80 -10.46 -0.43
CA GLU A 777 12.91 -9.29 -1.30
C GLU A 777 13.90 -8.25 -0.79
N LEU A 778 13.95 -8.01 0.53
CA LEU A 778 14.99 -7.15 1.12
C LEU A 778 16.39 -7.71 0.83
N GLY A 779 16.57 -9.03 0.89
CA GLY A 779 17.79 -9.71 0.47
C GLY A 779 18.10 -9.51 -1.02
N HIS A 780 17.08 -9.61 -1.88
CA HIS A 780 17.23 -9.38 -3.31
C HIS A 780 17.63 -7.92 -3.61
N ILE A 781 17.02 -6.93 -2.97
CA ILE A 781 17.41 -5.52 -3.17
C ILE A 781 18.86 -5.32 -2.71
N LEU A 782 19.24 -5.87 -1.54
CA LEU A 782 20.63 -5.79 -1.08
C LEU A 782 21.60 -6.44 -2.10
N ALA A 783 21.24 -7.60 -2.65
CA ALA A 783 22.06 -8.29 -3.65
C ALA A 783 22.24 -7.44 -4.92
N VAL A 784 21.16 -6.85 -5.43
CA VAL A 784 21.20 -5.95 -6.61
C VAL A 784 22.10 -4.75 -6.35
N GLU A 785 22.07 -4.17 -5.14
CA GLU A 785 22.93 -3.03 -4.82
C GLU A 785 24.40 -3.42 -4.71
N VAL A 786 24.70 -4.57 -4.08
CA VAL A 786 26.06 -5.10 -4.00
C VAL A 786 26.59 -5.45 -5.39
N GLU A 787 25.78 -6.08 -6.24
CA GLU A 787 26.14 -6.37 -7.64
C GLU A 787 26.36 -5.09 -8.44
N ALA A 788 25.52 -4.08 -8.26
CA ALA A 788 25.70 -2.79 -8.90
C ALA A 788 26.99 -2.09 -8.43
N LEU A 789 27.36 -2.23 -7.16
CA LEU A 789 28.62 -1.73 -6.61
C LEU A 789 29.82 -2.44 -7.25
N LEU A 790 29.75 -3.76 -7.41
CA LEU A 790 30.78 -4.54 -8.10
C LEU A 790 30.85 -4.22 -9.61
N ALA A 791 29.72 -3.94 -10.26
CA ALA A 791 29.69 -3.56 -11.67
C ALA A 791 30.33 -2.18 -11.92
N GLU A 792 30.08 -1.20 -11.04
CA GLU A 792 30.75 0.11 -11.10
C GLU A 792 32.25 -0.02 -10.82
N GLU A 793 32.64 -0.95 -9.96
CA GLU A 793 34.05 -1.27 -9.72
C GLU A 793 34.73 -1.87 -10.96
N ALA A 794 34.07 -2.80 -11.65
CA ALA A 794 34.58 -3.35 -12.90
C ALA A 794 34.77 -2.28 -13.98
N ARG A 795 33.91 -1.25 -14.02
CA ARG A 795 34.09 -0.08 -14.90
C ARG A 795 35.27 0.79 -14.49
N ALA A 796 35.47 1.00 -13.19
CA ALA A 796 36.63 1.72 -12.69
C ALA A 796 37.94 1.02 -13.09
N ARG A 797 37.99 -0.32 -13.09
CA ARG A 797 39.13 -1.11 -13.59
C ARG A 797 39.37 -0.94 -15.09
N ALA A 798 38.30 -0.76 -15.88
CA ALA A 798 38.39 -0.50 -17.31
C ALA A 798 38.87 0.94 -17.64
N GLY A 799 39.23 1.74 -16.64
CA GLY A 799 39.72 3.12 -16.81
C GLY A 799 38.61 4.17 -16.92
N HIS A 800 37.35 3.79 -16.70
CA HIS A 800 36.22 4.74 -16.73
C HIS A 800 36.01 5.38 -15.35
N HIS A 801 36.70 6.49 -15.10
CA HIS A 801 36.53 7.31 -13.90
C HIS A 801 35.54 8.44 -14.15
N GLU A 802 34.25 8.11 -14.21
CA GLU A 802 33.20 9.13 -14.31
C GLU A 802 32.91 9.70 -12.91
N LYS A 803 33.05 11.02 -12.74
CA LYS A 803 32.46 11.75 -11.61
C LYS A 803 30.95 11.82 -11.87
N VAL A 804 30.14 11.58 -10.84
CA VAL A 804 28.68 11.62 -11.00
C VAL A 804 28.24 13.06 -11.32
N ALA A 805 28.04 13.36 -12.61
CA ALA A 805 27.46 14.63 -13.04
C ALA A 805 25.94 14.51 -12.99
N PHE A 806 25.30 15.19 -12.03
CA PHE A 806 23.85 15.35 -11.99
C PHE A 806 23.42 16.37 -13.05
N VAL A 807 23.36 15.95 -14.31
CA VAL A 807 22.82 16.79 -15.40
C VAL A 807 21.30 16.74 -15.36
N GLY A 808 20.67 17.92 -15.30
CA GLY A 808 19.22 18.08 -15.32
C GLY A 808 18.57 17.51 -16.58
N GLU A 809 17.32 17.08 -16.42
CA GLU A 809 16.47 16.46 -17.42
C GLU A 809 16.29 17.32 -18.68
N GLU A 810 16.86 16.89 -19.80
CA GLU A 810 16.23 17.12 -21.11
C GLU A 810 16.03 15.84 -21.94
N SER A 811 16.41 14.67 -21.44
CA SER A 811 16.00 13.36 -22.01
C SER A 811 16.44 12.22 -21.10
N ASP A 812 15.58 11.22 -20.88
CA ASP A 812 15.91 9.98 -20.15
C ASP A 812 17.11 9.22 -20.76
N GLN A 813 17.51 9.54 -21.99
CA GLN A 813 18.72 9.05 -22.64
C GLN A 813 20.03 9.58 -22.02
N LYS A 814 20.00 10.67 -21.23
CA LYS A 814 21.17 11.27 -20.56
C LYS A 814 21.21 11.08 -19.04
N ALA A 815 20.20 10.43 -18.43
CA ALA A 815 20.23 10.15 -17.00
C ALA A 815 21.31 9.11 -16.69
N SER A 816 22.15 9.37 -15.66
CA SER A 816 23.18 8.42 -15.23
C SER A 816 22.54 7.07 -14.92
N LEU A 817 23.20 5.96 -15.32
CA LEU A 817 22.74 4.60 -15.05
C LEU A 817 22.45 4.36 -13.55
N LYS A 818 23.16 5.07 -12.66
CA LYS A 818 22.92 5.07 -11.21
C LYS A 818 21.56 5.67 -10.83
N GLU A 819 21.14 6.75 -11.50
CA GLU A 819 19.87 7.42 -11.22
C GLU A 819 18.67 6.62 -11.73
N GLN A 820 18.77 6.04 -12.94
CA GLN A 820 17.73 5.13 -13.45
C GLN A 820 17.55 3.91 -12.54
N ARG A 821 18.65 3.32 -12.06
CA ARG A 821 18.62 2.21 -11.09
C ARG A 821 17.86 2.59 -9.81
N VAL A 822 18.14 3.77 -9.25
CA VAL A 822 17.46 4.23 -8.02
C VAL A 822 15.99 4.49 -8.22
N ARG A 823 15.56 4.99 -9.39
CA ARG A 823 14.12 5.07 -9.70
C ARG A 823 13.46 3.69 -9.62
N LYS A 824 14.08 2.65 -10.19
CA LYS A 824 13.59 1.25 -10.11
C LYS A 824 13.56 0.71 -8.68
N ILE A 825 14.61 0.96 -7.89
CA ILE A 825 14.68 0.52 -6.48
C ILE A 825 13.67 1.27 -5.61
N ALA A 826 13.50 2.58 -5.80
CA ALA A 826 12.53 3.39 -5.07
C ALA A 826 11.11 2.85 -5.27
N GLN A 827 10.79 2.35 -6.47
CA GLN A 827 9.54 1.66 -6.71
C GLN A 827 9.43 0.33 -5.93
N LYS A 828 10.46 -0.51 -5.94
CA LYS A 828 10.45 -1.77 -5.16
C LYS A 828 10.32 -1.51 -3.67
N VAL A 829 11.02 -0.51 -3.15
CA VAL A 829 10.94 -0.03 -1.76
C VAL A 829 9.53 0.46 -1.43
N LEU A 830 8.90 1.22 -2.33
CA LEU A 830 7.52 1.66 -2.15
C LEU A 830 6.57 0.46 -2.08
N VAL A 831 6.72 -0.54 -2.96
CA VAL A 831 5.91 -1.77 -2.90
C VAL A 831 6.13 -2.49 -1.57
N LEU A 832 7.37 -2.69 -1.12
CA LEU A 832 7.64 -3.37 0.15
C LEU A 832 7.08 -2.61 1.37
N SER A 833 7.28 -1.30 1.41
CA SER A 833 6.77 -0.44 2.47
C SER A 833 5.24 -0.55 2.58
N THR A 834 4.56 -0.64 1.45
CA THR A 834 3.11 -0.65 1.39
C THR A 834 2.55 -2.03 1.73
N ARG A 835 3.22 -3.11 1.34
CA ARG A 835 2.93 -4.46 1.83
C ARG A 835 3.10 -4.59 3.33
N LEU A 836 4.14 -4.00 3.90
CA LEU A 836 4.34 -3.96 5.35
C LEU A 836 3.19 -3.21 6.03
N GLN A 837 2.75 -2.08 5.47
CA GLN A 837 1.59 -1.34 6.00
C GLN A 837 0.28 -2.16 5.91
N GLU A 838 0.03 -2.85 4.78
CA GLU A 838 -1.12 -3.75 4.60
C GLU A 838 -1.16 -4.88 5.64
N LEU A 839 0.01 -5.31 6.15
CA LEU A 839 0.11 -6.35 7.17
C LEU A 839 -0.29 -5.89 8.58
N THR A 840 -0.22 -4.58 8.87
CA THR A 840 -0.54 -4.01 10.19
C THR A 840 -1.91 -4.44 10.72
N PRO A 841 -3.03 -4.33 9.97
CA PRO A 841 -4.33 -4.82 10.42
C PRO A 841 -4.35 -6.34 10.59
N SER A 842 -3.70 -7.10 9.71
CA SER A 842 -3.63 -8.56 9.83
C SER A 842 -2.89 -9.00 11.11
N LEU A 843 -1.89 -8.23 11.54
CA LEU A 843 -1.13 -8.47 12.75
C LEU A 843 -1.99 -8.29 14.02
N THR A 844 -2.92 -7.33 14.01
CA THR A 844 -3.85 -7.11 15.12
C THR A 844 -5.00 -8.11 15.10
N THR A 845 -5.55 -8.43 13.91
CA THR A 845 -6.67 -9.39 13.78
C THR A 845 -6.26 -10.83 14.08
N ALA A 846 -5.01 -11.22 13.80
CA ALA A 846 -4.46 -12.55 14.08
C ALA A 846 -4.48 -12.94 15.58
N ARG A 847 -4.62 -11.97 16.50
CA ARG A 847 -4.79 -12.23 17.94
C ARG A 847 -6.13 -12.90 18.25
N PHE A 848 -7.18 -12.60 17.47
CA PHE A 848 -8.54 -13.07 17.73
C PHE A 848 -8.84 -14.48 17.20
N GLU A 849 -7.95 -15.06 16.38
CA GLU A 849 -8.13 -16.45 15.93
C GLU A 849 -8.05 -17.44 17.12
N PRO A 850 -8.88 -18.49 17.17
CA PRO A 850 -8.77 -19.52 18.20
C PRO A 850 -7.38 -20.17 18.20
N GLN A 851 -6.85 -20.48 19.39
CA GLN A 851 -5.48 -20.98 19.59
C GLN A 851 -5.51 -22.45 20.00
N PHE A 852 -5.52 -23.36 19.02
CA PHE A 852 -5.55 -24.80 19.28
C PHE A 852 -4.16 -25.42 19.59
N GLN A 853 -3.08 -24.80 19.13
CA GLN A 853 -1.70 -25.33 19.23
C GLN A 853 -0.80 -24.56 20.21
N GLY A 854 -1.35 -23.60 20.95
CA GLY A 854 -0.62 -22.77 21.92
C GLY A 854 -0.67 -21.27 21.65
N LYS A 855 -0.07 -20.49 22.56
CA LYS A 855 -0.11 -19.03 22.54
C LYS A 855 0.69 -18.46 21.37
N TRP A 856 0.02 -17.72 20.47
CA TRP A 856 0.70 -17.06 19.36
C TRP A 856 1.60 -15.92 19.87
N PRO A 857 2.90 -15.88 19.51
CA PRO A 857 3.85 -14.91 20.04
C PRO A 857 3.75 -13.55 19.31
N HIS A 858 2.65 -12.84 19.52
CA HIS A 858 2.35 -11.55 18.88
C HIS A 858 3.50 -10.53 19.04
N ALA A 859 4.04 -10.37 20.25
CA ALA A 859 5.12 -9.44 20.53
C ALA A 859 6.39 -9.72 19.68
N LYS A 860 6.69 -11.00 19.40
CA LYS A 860 7.85 -11.36 18.57
C LYS A 860 7.62 -11.01 17.10
N TYR A 861 6.42 -11.22 16.57
CA TYR A 861 6.06 -10.82 15.21
C TYR A 861 6.02 -9.30 15.04
N ALA A 862 5.53 -8.57 16.04
CA ALA A 862 5.57 -7.11 16.05
C ALA A 862 7.02 -6.58 16.06
N ALA A 863 7.92 -7.20 16.85
CA ALA A 863 9.34 -6.88 16.84
C ALA A 863 10.02 -7.23 15.50
N LEU A 864 9.62 -8.32 14.85
CA LEU A 864 10.12 -8.68 13.52
C LEU A 864 9.69 -7.66 12.48
N TYR A 865 8.42 -7.24 12.51
CA TYR A 865 7.87 -6.19 11.65
C TYR A 865 8.62 -4.86 11.81
N SER A 866 8.86 -4.41 13.04
CA SER A 866 9.61 -3.18 13.30
C SER A 866 11.06 -3.30 12.82
N THR A 867 11.69 -4.46 13.00
CA THR A 867 13.05 -4.74 12.51
C THR A 867 13.14 -4.71 10.99
N GLN A 868 12.17 -5.29 10.27
CA GLN A 868 12.12 -5.22 8.80
C GLN A 868 11.92 -3.80 8.29
N THR A 869 11.09 -3.00 8.98
CA THR A 869 10.89 -1.57 8.65
C THR A 869 12.18 -0.77 8.84
N LYS A 870 12.94 -1.06 9.91
CA LYS A 870 14.27 -0.49 10.14
C LYS A 870 15.27 -0.92 9.06
N LEU A 871 15.29 -2.20 8.69
CA LEU A 871 16.14 -2.72 7.63
C LEU A 871 15.86 -2.06 6.28
N LEU A 872 14.58 -1.92 5.91
CA LEU A 872 14.17 -1.19 4.71
C LEU A 872 14.69 0.25 4.70
N SER A 873 14.64 0.93 5.86
CA SER A 873 15.12 2.30 6.00
C SER A 873 16.63 2.42 5.86
N ALA A 874 17.40 1.48 6.42
CA ALA A 874 18.85 1.40 6.26
C ALA A 874 19.24 1.11 4.80
N LEU A 875 18.50 0.22 4.13
CA LEU A 875 18.73 -0.13 2.73
C LEU A 875 18.48 1.06 1.80
N MET A 876 17.43 1.86 2.07
CA MET A 876 17.18 3.10 1.34
C MET A 876 18.34 4.10 1.44
N LEU A 877 18.91 4.25 2.64
CA LEU A 877 20.07 5.13 2.82
C LEU A 877 21.31 4.59 2.11
N PHE A 878 21.51 3.27 2.12
CA PHE A 878 22.60 2.62 1.38
C PHE A 878 22.46 2.87 -0.13
N THR A 879 21.29 2.62 -0.70
CA THR A 879 20.96 2.94 -2.10
C THR A 879 21.23 4.41 -2.41
N GLY A 880 20.79 5.32 -1.53
CA GLY A 880 21.03 6.74 -1.66
C GLY A 880 22.52 7.06 -1.66
N ALA A 881 23.25 6.68 -0.62
CA ALA A 881 24.67 6.99 -0.47
C ALA A 881 25.47 6.46 -1.66
N PHE A 882 25.15 5.25 -2.13
CA PHE A 882 25.79 4.64 -3.29
C PHE A 882 25.60 5.44 -4.59
N THR A 883 24.50 6.19 -4.76
CA THR A 883 24.35 7.07 -5.94
C THR A 883 25.33 8.23 -5.97
N GLN A 884 25.71 8.77 -4.82
CA GLN A 884 26.64 9.89 -4.72
C GLN A 884 28.10 9.42 -4.65
N LEU A 885 28.34 8.11 -4.49
CA LEU A 885 29.68 7.56 -4.39
C LEU A 885 30.35 7.52 -5.77
N ASP A 886 31.54 8.13 -5.89
CA ASP A 886 32.32 8.07 -7.13
C ASP A 886 32.80 6.66 -7.43
N THR A 887 33.02 6.38 -8.71
CA THR A 887 33.56 5.11 -9.22
C THR A 887 34.93 4.76 -8.61
N LYS A 888 35.78 5.78 -8.38
CA LYS A 888 37.06 5.63 -7.68
C LYS A 888 36.87 5.09 -6.26
N TRP A 889 35.93 5.66 -5.50
CA TRP A 889 35.63 5.24 -4.13
C TRP A 889 34.98 3.84 -4.10
N CYS A 890 34.17 3.50 -5.11
CA CYS A 890 33.63 2.14 -5.25
C CYS A 890 34.77 1.12 -5.39
N SER A 891 35.77 1.40 -6.24
CA SER A 891 36.95 0.54 -6.41
C SER A 891 37.72 0.37 -5.09
N ILE A 892 38.00 1.47 -4.39
CA ILE A 892 38.72 1.47 -3.11
C ILE A 892 38.00 0.61 -2.05
N LEU A 893 36.67 0.65 -2.01
CA LEU A 893 35.89 -0.12 -1.04
C LEU A 893 35.95 -1.64 -1.28
N VAL A 894 36.07 -2.07 -2.55
CA VAL A 894 36.01 -3.49 -2.95
C VAL A 894 37.40 -4.11 -3.06
N HIS A 895 38.36 -3.50 -3.76
CA HIS A 895 39.68 -4.07 -3.97
C HIS A 895 40.76 -2.97 -4.05
N GLN A 896 41.82 -3.12 -3.26
CA GLN A 896 43.08 -2.50 -3.64
C GLN A 896 43.73 -3.36 -4.72
N VAL A 897 43.82 -2.78 -5.92
CA VAL A 897 44.73 -3.23 -6.98
C VAL A 897 46.15 -3.01 -6.48
N HIS A 898 46.93 -4.09 -6.45
CA HIS A 898 48.38 -4.07 -6.42
C HIS A 898 48.86 -3.02 -7.42
N SER A 899 49.52 -1.95 -6.96
CA SER A 899 50.24 -1.06 -7.87
C SER A 899 51.23 -1.93 -8.65
N SER A 900 50.99 -2.03 -9.95
CA SER A 900 51.81 -2.76 -10.90
C SER A 900 53.14 -2.02 -11.05
N LYS A 901 54.13 -2.32 -10.22
CA LYS A 901 55.51 -2.38 -10.72
C LYS A 901 55.67 -3.75 -11.36
N SER A 902 55.55 -3.79 -12.69
CA SER A 902 55.85 -4.96 -13.50
C SER A 902 57.32 -5.35 -13.28
N PHE A 903 57.57 -6.33 -12.43
CA PHE A 903 58.82 -7.06 -12.47
C PHE A 903 58.59 -8.26 -13.38
N SER A 904 59.15 -8.19 -14.60
CA SER A 904 59.27 -9.37 -15.45
C SER A 904 60.23 -10.35 -14.76
N CYS A 905 59.70 -11.41 -14.18
CA CYS A 905 60.47 -12.61 -13.92
C CYS A 905 59.85 -13.75 -14.70
N GLU A 906 60.53 -14.07 -15.79
CA GLU A 906 60.31 -15.19 -16.67
C GLU A 906 60.71 -16.47 -15.93
N ALA A 907 59.76 -17.11 -15.24
CA ALA A 907 59.71 -18.58 -15.07
C ALA A 907 58.55 -19.00 -14.14
N SER A 908 57.83 -20.02 -14.59
CA SER A 908 56.80 -20.80 -13.88
C SER A 908 55.41 -20.15 -13.71
N ASN A 909 54.54 -20.50 -14.66
CA ASN A 909 53.11 -20.30 -14.68
C ASN A 909 52.41 -21.01 -13.51
N LEU A 910 51.96 -20.27 -12.49
CA LEU A 910 50.62 -20.40 -11.87
C LEU A 910 50.39 -19.27 -10.84
N GLN A 911 50.01 -18.08 -11.31
CA GLN A 911 49.70 -16.95 -10.43
C GLN A 911 48.19 -16.87 -10.19
N LEU A 912 47.69 -17.66 -9.25
CA LEU A 912 46.32 -17.53 -8.71
C LEU A 912 46.33 -16.51 -7.56
N ALA A 913 46.55 -15.25 -7.90
CA ALA A 913 46.39 -14.13 -6.98
C ALA A 913 44.89 -13.80 -6.90
N PHE A 914 44.18 -14.39 -5.94
CA PHE A 914 42.81 -13.97 -5.61
C PHE A 914 42.86 -12.58 -4.96
N PRO A 915 42.26 -11.54 -5.55
CA PRO A 915 42.19 -10.24 -4.90
C PRO A 915 41.24 -10.36 -3.70
N ILE A 916 41.74 -10.11 -2.49
CA ILE A 916 40.96 -10.19 -1.25
C ILE A 916 40.46 -8.79 -0.90
N PRO A 917 39.14 -8.54 -0.82
CA PRO A 917 38.58 -7.28 -0.34
C PRO A 917 39.03 -7.02 1.11
N LYS A 918 39.71 -5.90 1.37
CA LYS A 918 40.22 -5.58 2.71
C LYS A 918 39.20 -4.89 3.62
N THR A 919 38.07 -4.37 3.11
CA THR A 919 37.06 -3.79 4.01
C THR A 919 36.29 -4.91 4.75
N PRO A 920 36.16 -4.87 6.09
CA PRO A 920 35.48 -5.91 6.85
C PRO A 920 33.99 -6.05 6.47
N PHE A 921 33.39 -5.01 5.89
CA PHE A 921 31.98 -4.97 5.49
C PHE A 921 31.69 -5.57 4.09
N LEU A 922 32.64 -5.52 3.14
CA LEU A 922 32.49 -6.11 1.79
C LEU A 922 33.30 -7.40 1.62
N ASN A 923 33.72 -8.03 2.74
CA ASN A 923 34.36 -9.32 2.69
C ASN A 923 33.41 -10.35 2.03
N PRO A 924 33.85 -11.10 1.01
CA PRO A 924 32.98 -12.04 0.29
C PRO A 924 32.43 -13.14 1.19
N ASN A 925 33.19 -13.55 2.22
CA ASN A 925 32.71 -14.53 3.21
C ASN A 925 31.59 -13.95 4.08
N LEU A 926 31.73 -12.68 4.49
CA LEU A 926 30.68 -12.00 5.26
C LEU A 926 29.43 -11.77 4.41
N LEU A 927 29.59 -11.32 3.16
CA LEU A 927 28.47 -11.13 2.23
C LEU A 927 27.73 -12.45 1.97
N SER A 928 28.48 -13.54 1.78
CA SER A 928 27.91 -14.89 1.68
C SER A 928 27.14 -15.30 2.93
N ASP A 929 27.71 -15.06 4.13
CA ASP A 929 27.03 -15.29 5.42
C ASP A 929 25.75 -14.42 5.55
N ILE A 930 25.75 -13.17 5.07
CA ILE A 930 24.58 -12.28 5.09
C ILE A 930 23.48 -12.80 4.16
N PHE A 931 23.81 -13.08 2.88
CA PHE A 931 22.84 -13.57 1.91
C PHE A 931 22.28 -14.94 2.28
N SER A 932 23.15 -15.85 2.74
CA SER A 932 22.72 -17.16 3.23
C SER A 932 21.81 -17.01 4.46
N ASN A 933 22.15 -16.20 5.45
CA ASN A 933 21.29 -15.97 6.61
C ASN A 933 19.93 -15.36 6.25
N ILE A 934 19.88 -14.37 5.36
CA ILE A 934 18.62 -13.77 4.90
C ILE A 934 17.77 -14.83 4.18
N SER A 935 18.39 -15.65 3.32
CA SER A 935 17.69 -16.72 2.60
C SER A 935 17.18 -17.81 3.54
N ILE A 936 17.97 -18.22 4.53
CA ILE A 936 17.60 -19.21 5.56
C ILE A 936 16.47 -18.66 6.42
N LEU A 937 16.54 -17.40 6.84
CA LEU A 937 15.48 -16.74 7.63
C LEU A 937 14.18 -16.66 6.83
N SER A 938 14.24 -16.23 5.57
CA SER A 938 13.08 -16.18 4.67
C SER A 938 12.49 -17.58 4.49
N TYR A 939 13.30 -18.59 4.22
CA TYR A 939 12.84 -19.97 4.02
C TYR A 939 12.27 -20.60 5.31
N ALA A 940 12.96 -20.42 6.44
CA ALA A 940 12.50 -20.92 7.74
C ALA A 940 11.17 -20.30 8.14
N LEU A 941 10.99 -18.99 7.91
CA LEU A 941 9.71 -18.31 8.12
C LEU A 941 8.64 -18.83 7.14
N ALA A 942 8.95 -18.99 5.87
CA ALA A 942 8.00 -19.48 4.86
C ALA A 942 7.51 -20.90 5.18
N GLY A 943 8.43 -21.82 5.48
CA GLY A 943 8.19 -23.24 5.75
C GLY A 943 7.82 -23.59 7.19
N ALA A 944 7.86 -22.62 8.12
CA ALA A 944 7.69 -22.85 9.56
C ALA A 944 8.74 -23.81 10.17
N HIS A 945 9.95 -23.82 9.60
CA HIS A 945 11.03 -24.66 10.09
C HIS A 945 11.76 -24.01 11.26
N PRO A 946 12.25 -24.79 12.24
CA PRO A 946 13.15 -24.24 13.25
C PRO A 946 14.40 -23.70 12.59
N LEU A 947 14.94 -22.60 13.13
CA LEU A 947 16.22 -22.09 12.69
C LEU A 947 17.32 -23.10 13.02
N PRO A 948 18.30 -23.29 12.13
CA PRO A 948 19.47 -24.09 12.45
C PRO A 948 20.14 -23.59 13.75
N PRO A 949 20.52 -24.49 14.67
CA PRO A 949 21.07 -24.10 15.97
C PRO A 949 22.42 -23.36 15.87
N SER A 950 23.11 -23.47 14.75
CA SER A 950 24.46 -22.93 14.52
C SER A 950 24.50 -21.69 13.61
N LEU A 951 23.42 -20.93 13.47
CA LEU A 951 23.45 -19.71 12.66
C LEU A 951 24.49 -18.72 13.22
N PRO A 952 25.47 -18.28 12.41
CA PRO A 952 26.49 -17.36 12.88
C PRO A 952 25.86 -16.01 13.21
N ARG A 953 26.24 -15.45 14.36
CA ARG A 953 25.89 -14.07 14.70
C ARG A 953 26.65 -13.14 13.76
N LEU A 954 25.92 -12.53 12.81
CA LEU A 954 26.51 -11.64 11.80
C LEU A 954 27.36 -10.52 12.42
N ARG A 955 26.94 -9.99 13.58
CA ARG A 955 27.68 -8.94 14.30
C ARG A 955 29.03 -9.43 14.80
N ASP A 956 29.11 -10.65 15.35
CA ASP A 956 30.36 -11.24 15.80
C ASP A 956 31.26 -11.64 14.62
N ARG A 957 30.67 -12.02 13.48
CA ARG A 957 31.41 -12.29 12.23
C ARG A 957 32.09 -11.04 11.69
N VAL A 958 31.42 -9.90 11.72
CA VAL A 958 32.02 -8.61 11.35
C VAL A 958 33.25 -8.33 12.21
N VAL A 959 33.14 -8.47 13.54
CA VAL A 959 34.27 -8.27 14.47
C VAL A 959 35.35 -9.35 14.32
N TYR A 960 34.98 -10.58 13.94
CA TYR A 960 35.93 -11.65 13.67
C TYR A 960 36.77 -11.37 12.41
N HIS A 961 36.14 -10.93 11.32
CA HIS A 961 36.85 -10.55 10.10
C HIS A 961 37.73 -9.31 10.31
N ASP A 962 37.29 -8.38 11.16
CA ASP A 962 38.09 -7.25 11.63
C ASP A 962 39.39 -7.70 12.31
N GLY A 963 39.30 -8.65 13.24
CA GLY A 963 40.46 -9.16 13.98
C GLY A 963 41.44 -9.99 13.16
N LEU A 964 41.04 -10.55 12.01
CA LEU A 964 41.92 -11.33 11.13
C LEU A 964 42.68 -10.49 10.11
N ALA A 965 42.18 -9.31 9.72
CA ALA A 965 42.81 -8.45 8.72
C ALA A 965 44.30 -8.12 9.01
N PRO A 966 44.72 -7.84 10.27
CA PRO A 966 46.12 -7.55 10.59
C PRO A 966 47.04 -8.78 10.58
N ALA A 967 46.51 -9.97 10.87
CA ALA A 967 47.31 -11.20 10.99
C ALA A 967 47.81 -11.72 9.64
N THR A 968 47.03 -11.51 8.57
CA THR A 968 47.42 -11.79 7.19
C THR A 968 48.53 -10.86 6.67
N ARG A 969 48.66 -9.65 7.23
CA ARG A 969 49.65 -8.63 6.82
C ARG A 969 51.06 -8.96 7.30
N ARG A 970 51.19 -9.36 8.58
CA ARG A 970 52.47 -9.82 9.16
C ARG A 970 53.11 -10.99 8.42
N ARG A 971 52.30 -11.85 7.81
CA ARG A 971 52.79 -13.02 7.06
C ARG A 971 53.28 -12.67 5.64
N GLY A 972 52.92 -11.50 5.12
CA GLY A 972 53.40 -10.97 3.83
C GLY A 972 54.67 -10.13 3.98
N ASP A 973 54.72 -9.26 5.00
CA ASP A 973 55.86 -8.35 5.24
C ASP A 973 57.13 -9.05 5.73
N GLU A 974 57.05 -10.27 6.27
CA GLU A 974 58.24 -11.07 6.62
C GLU A 974 59.07 -11.50 5.38
N SER A 975 58.62 -11.22 4.15
CA SER A 975 59.33 -11.57 2.91
C SER A 975 59.99 -10.40 2.17
N SER A 976 59.90 -9.16 2.68
CA SER A 976 60.54 -7.99 2.04
C SER A 976 61.02 -6.97 3.06
N SER A 977 62.16 -7.23 3.69
CA SER A 977 62.98 -6.18 4.30
C SER A 977 63.99 -5.68 3.26
N ASP A 978 63.89 -4.39 2.92
CA ASP A 978 64.92 -3.50 2.33
C ASP A 978 64.40 -2.72 1.11
N VAL A 979 63.72 -1.58 1.33
CA VAL A 979 63.68 -0.47 0.36
C VAL A 979 63.51 0.87 1.08
N GLU A 980 64.37 1.84 0.74
CA GLU A 980 64.36 3.24 1.19
C GLU A 980 63.08 4.00 0.83
N PHE A 981 62.66 4.90 1.72
CA PHE A 981 61.50 5.79 1.58
C PHE A 981 61.77 6.90 0.56
N ASP A 982 61.04 6.91 -0.55
CA ASP A 982 61.00 8.02 -1.52
C ASP A 982 59.80 8.94 -1.22
N SER A 983 60.03 10.26 -1.23
CA SER A 983 59.16 11.29 -0.66
C SER A 983 58.00 11.76 -1.56
N ASN A 984 57.51 10.89 -2.45
CA ASN A 984 56.34 11.14 -3.32
C ASN A 984 55.30 10.02 -3.18
N ALA A 985 54.95 9.68 -1.93
CA ALA A 985 54.06 8.56 -1.64
C ALA A 985 52.63 8.83 -2.15
N GLU A 986 52.25 8.16 -3.23
CA GLU A 986 50.85 7.82 -3.52
C GLU A 986 50.25 7.17 -2.26
N LEU A 987 49.19 7.79 -1.72
CA LEU A 987 48.48 7.35 -0.51
C LEU A 987 48.24 5.83 -0.51
N ASP A 988 48.89 5.09 0.40
CA ASP A 988 48.60 3.67 0.60
C ASP A 988 47.32 3.50 1.46
N PHE A 989 46.30 2.88 0.86
CA PHE A 989 44.90 2.86 1.34
C PHE A 989 44.53 1.58 2.14
N VAL A 990 44.38 1.57 3.47
CA VAL A 990 43.98 0.34 4.23
C VAL A 990 42.76 0.54 5.13
N ALA A 991 41.71 -0.29 4.97
CA ALA A 991 40.51 -0.29 5.83
C ALA A 991 40.63 -1.31 6.97
N ASP A 992 41.20 -0.92 8.11
CA ASP A 992 41.65 -1.89 9.13
C ASP A 992 40.70 -2.14 10.32
N LYS A 993 39.65 -1.31 10.57
CA LYS A 993 38.81 -1.42 11.78
C LYS A 993 37.32 -1.08 11.63
N VAL A 994 36.45 -1.91 12.21
CA VAL A 994 34.99 -1.72 12.35
C VAL A 994 34.61 -0.51 13.23
N ASP A 995 35.51 -0.07 14.10
CA ASP A 995 35.35 1.13 14.97
C ASP A 995 35.38 2.45 14.17
N GLY A 996 35.74 2.39 12.88
CA GLY A 996 35.78 3.55 11.99
C GLY A 996 36.95 4.50 12.24
N THR A 997 37.92 4.10 13.07
CA THR A 997 39.18 4.84 13.33
C THR A 997 40.19 4.75 12.19
N SER A 998 39.96 3.80 11.27
CA SER A 998 40.68 3.59 10.01
C SER A 998 39.68 3.17 8.94
N ILE A 999 38.97 4.16 8.37
CA ILE A 999 38.26 3.97 7.10
C ILE A 999 39.35 3.93 6.04
N GLY A 1000 39.45 2.90 5.20
CA GLY A 1000 40.13 2.97 3.89
C GLY A 1000 41.56 3.56 3.76
N PHE A 1001 42.24 3.99 4.82
CA PHE A 1001 43.51 4.71 4.79
C PHE A 1001 44.42 4.15 5.89
N GLU A 1002 45.69 3.93 5.55
CA GLU A 1002 46.73 3.63 6.53
C GLU A 1002 46.87 4.80 7.54
N GLU A 1003 46.73 6.03 7.03
CA GLU A 1003 46.54 7.26 7.79
C GLU A 1003 45.36 8.07 7.18
N ILE A 1004 44.22 8.16 7.89
CA ILE A 1004 43.19 9.19 7.60
C ILE A 1004 43.91 10.54 7.58
N SER A 1005 43.80 11.30 6.50
CA SER A 1005 44.31 12.67 6.45
C SER A 1005 43.17 13.67 6.63
N LEU A 1006 43.49 14.88 7.09
CA LEU A 1006 42.51 15.95 7.24
C LEU A 1006 41.84 16.29 5.89
N GLY A 1007 42.59 16.25 4.80
CA GLY A 1007 42.10 16.56 3.45
C GLY A 1007 41.17 15.50 2.85
N ILE A 1008 41.13 14.29 3.43
CA ILE A 1008 40.18 13.23 3.05
C ILE A 1008 38.86 13.37 3.81
N LEU A 1009 38.92 13.85 5.05
CA LEU A 1009 37.73 14.09 5.88
C LEU A 1009 36.94 15.30 5.39
N LYS A 1010 37.63 16.35 4.92
CA LYS A 1010 37.04 17.59 4.35
C LYS A 1010 36.58 17.38 2.91
#